data_AF-A0A520GBB0-F1
#
_entry.id   AF-A0A520GBB0-F1
#
_cell.length_a   1.000
_cell.length_b   1.000
_cell.length_c   1.000
_cell.angle_alpha   90.00
_cell.angle_beta   90.00
_cell.angle_gamma   90.00
#
_symmetry.space_group_name_H-M   'P 1'
#
loop_
_entity.id
_entity.type
_entity.pdbx_description
1 polymer ?
#
loop_
_entity_poly.entity_id
_entity_poly.type
_entity_poly.pdbx_seq_one_letter_code
_entity_poly.pdbx_strand_id
1 'polypeptide(L)'
;MQRQAAPRRQGHWLWLATVSVATTCFVLLTARPAGAQEPGPRLKTESPYFFVKSDAPDTDRLPLKGTEVNVRVSGVIADVTVTQTYRNEGQRAIEAKYVFPGSTRAAVSGLNVRLADRLITAQIREKQQAKIEYDTARKEGKTAALLEQHLPNVFQMNVANILPNDEVKVELRYTELLVPNAGNYQFVFPTVVGPRYNSPQSANAQAKWVAQPVLRAGVAPNTSFKLKVAIDTPLGLKEVRSATHAIDVKKQDNDQHADISLAAAGEPADNRDFVLDYRLAGDRIESGLMLYKGQGDNAENFFLAMIEPPKSVAATAISPRDYIFVVDISGSMHGFPLDTAKVMLERLIGGLRPSDTFNVLLFSGSNKMLSPTSVPATRANIEQALATITQYQGSGSTELIPALKRAYAEPKPEGVSRSVVVVTDGYVTVEREAFELVRKNLSKANLFSFGIGSSVNRHLMEGLARAGMGEPFIITDPVQAPEQAARFRRMVESPVLTNVKATFGGLDVYDVEPTTLPDVLGERPVIVFGKWRGEPKGRVIIQGQSASGPYRQELAIDTKLRQDTAALRTLWARHRIAALSDQESLEAGDTFKQRITDLGLKYSLLTQYTSFIAVDKVVRNPAPHNATSVDQPSPLPKGVSELAVGGATLGAEVPSTPEPETLGAIAVVLSMLAMLRRRARRFDRRRFTA
;
A
#
# COMPACT_ATOMS: atom_id res chain seq x y z
N MET A 1 76.69 0.21 50.39
CA MET A 1 75.91 -0.91 50.93
C MET A 1 74.54 -0.93 50.27
N GLN A 2 74.29 -1.96 49.46
CA GLN A 2 73.06 -2.18 48.71
C GLN A 2 71.90 -2.55 49.65
N ARG A 3 70.69 -2.02 49.38
CA ARG A 3 69.43 -2.66 49.76
C ARG A 3 68.59 -2.87 48.50
N GLN A 4 68.22 -4.13 48.30
CA GLN A 4 67.40 -4.66 47.21
C GLN A 4 65.95 -4.18 47.32
N ALA A 5 65.31 -3.89 46.18
CA ALA A 5 63.86 -3.79 46.03
C ALA A 5 63.43 -4.58 44.77
N ALA A 6 62.39 -5.40 44.93
CA ALA A 6 61.87 -6.36 43.95
C ALA A 6 61.17 -5.70 42.73
N PRO A 7 61.10 -6.37 41.57
CA PRO A 7 60.44 -5.83 40.37
C PRO A 7 58.91 -6.07 40.37
N ARG A 8 58.17 -5.02 40.05
CA ARG A 8 56.70 -4.99 39.91
C ARG A 8 56.24 -5.70 38.61
N ARG A 9 55.39 -6.72 38.76
CA ARG A 9 54.54 -7.30 37.71
C ARG A 9 53.49 -6.28 37.25
N GLN A 10 53.73 -5.54 36.17
CA GLN A 10 52.69 -4.73 35.51
C GLN A 10 52.59 -4.93 33.98
N GLY A 11 53.51 -5.67 33.34
CA GLY A 11 53.50 -5.86 31.89
C GLY A 11 52.55 -6.95 31.35
N HIS A 12 52.24 -7.98 32.13
CA HIS A 12 51.51 -9.15 31.61
C HIS A 12 50.00 -8.93 31.44
N TRP A 13 49.38 -8.05 32.23
CA TRP A 13 47.94 -7.80 32.17
C TRP A 13 47.52 -6.95 30.96
N LEU A 14 48.35 -5.98 30.56
CA LEU A 14 48.08 -5.17 29.37
C LEU A 14 48.17 -5.99 28.08
N TRP A 15 49.09 -6.96 28.03
CA TRP A 15 49.29 -7.82 26.85
C TRP A 15 48.13 -8.82 26.68
N LEU A 16 47.64 -9.40 27.78
CA LEU A 16 46.46 -10.27 27.74
C LEU A 16 45.19 -9.51 27.36
N ALA A 17 45.02 -8.27 27.82
CA ALA A 17 43.87 -7.43 27.45
C ALA A 17 43.87 -7.06 25.96
N THR A 18 45.04 -6.74 25.39
CA THR A 18 45.14 -6.41 23.95
C THR A 18 44.90 -7.61 23.06
N VAL A 19 45.42 -8.79 23.42
CA VAL A 19 45.16 -10.03 22.67
C VAL A 19 43.68 -10.42 22.74
N SER A 20 43.03 -10.28 23.90
CA SER A 20 41.60 -10.61 24.02
C SER A 20 40.70 -9.68 23.19
N VAL A 21 41.03 -8.38 23.12
CA VAL A 21 40.30 -7.42 22.27
C VAL A 21 40.52 -7.71 20.79
N ALA A 22 41.77 -7.98 20.37
CA ALA A 22 42.09 -8.31 18.98
C ALA A 22 41.39 -9.60 18.51
N THR A 23 41.34 -10.61 19.38
CA THR A 23 40.65 -11.88 19.08
C THR A 23 39.14 -11.70 18.98
N THR A 24 38.56 -10.85 19.84
CA THR A 24 37.13 -10.52 19.80
C THR A 24 36.77 -9.73 18.53
N CYS A 25 37.61 -8.77 18.12
CA CYS A 25 37.45 -8.05 16.86
C CYS A 25 37.59 -8.96 15.63
N PHE A 26 38.50 -9.94 15.65
CA PHE A 26 38.69 -10.87 14.55
C PHE A 26 37.50 -11.83 14.41
N VAL A 27 36.94 -12.34 15.52
CA VAL A 27 35.73 -13.19 15.52
C VAL A 27 34.53 -12.41 14.98
N LEU A 28 34.39 -11.12 15.34
CA LEU A 28 33.34 -10.23 14.81
C LEU A 28 33.52 -9.90 13.32
N LEU A 29 34.76 -9.92 12.80
CA LEU A 29 35.07 -9.69 11.37
C LEU A 29 34.89 -10.94 10.51
N THR A 30 35.02 -12.14 11.08
CA THR A 30 34.84 -13.42 10.34
C THR A 30 33.43 -14.01 10.45
N ALA A 31 32.61 -13.52 11.38
CA ALA A 31 31.19 -13.88 11.47
C ALA A 31 30.43 -13.24 10.30
N ARG A 32 30.34 -13.94 9.17
CA ARG A 32 29.38 -13.59 8.12
C ARG A 32 27.97 -13.59 8.75
N PRO A 33 27.19 -12.50 8.65
CA PRO A 33 25.77 -12.66 8.88
C PRO A 33 25.26 -13.54 7.74
N ALA A 34 24.79 -14.74 8.07
CA ALA A 34 23.83 -15.46 7.26
C ALA A 34 22.50 -14.69 7.35
N GLY A 35 22.51 -13.44 6.86
CA GLY A 35 21.31 -12.66 6.62
C GLY A 35 20.73 -13.20 5.35
N ALA A 36 19.71 -14.05 5.47
CA ALA A 36 18.74 -14.22 4.41
C ALA A 36 18.36 -12.81 3.95
N GLN A 37 18.56 -12.55 2.66
CA GLN A 37 18.18 -11.30 2.02
C GLN A 37 16.68 -11.14 2.23
N GLU A 38 16.29 -10.35 3.23
CA GLU A 38 14.88 -9.98 3.39
C GLU A 38 14.50 -9.22 2.12
N PRO A 39 13.51 -9.69 1.35
CA PRO A 39 12.98 -8.91 0.25
C PRO A 39 12.45 -7.59 0.83
N GLY A 40 12.77 -6.48 0.17
CA GLY A 40 12.49 -5.11 0.62
C GLY A 40 11.06 -4.87 1.11
N PRO A 41 10.78 -3.69 1.70
CA PRO A 41 9.55 -3.42 2.43
C PRO A 41 8.29 -3.77 1.63
N ARG A 42 7.70 -4.92 1.93
CA ARG A 42 6.43 -5.35 1.35
C ARG A 42 5.33 -4.48 1.93
N LEU A 43 4.41 -4.02 1.07
CA LEU A 43 3.06 -3.66 1.51
C LEU A 43 2.47 -4.93 2.18
N LYS A 44 2.54 -5.00 3.51
CA LYS A 44 2.05 -6.15 4.27
C LYS A 44 0.52 -6.18 4.19
N THR A 45 0.00 -6.96 3.24
CA THR A 45 -1.35 -7.53 3.32
C THR A 45 -1.33 -8.54 4.46
N GLU A 46 -2.32 -8.49 5.35
CA GLU A 46 -2.45 -9.48 6.44
C GLU A 46 -3.62 -10.43 6.14
N SER A 47 -3.57 -11.64 6.70
CA SER A 47 -4.70 -12.57 6.59
C SER A 47 -5.94 -11.95 7.21
N PRO A 48 -7.14 -12.16 6.64
CA PRO A 48 -8.36 -11.84 7.35
C PRO A 48 -8.46 -12.58 8.69
N TYR A 49 -9.05 -11.97 9.69
CA TYR A 49 -9.23 -12.57 11.01
C TYR A 49 -10.46 -12.05 11.76
N PHE A 50 -11.01 -12.84 12.68
CA PHE A 50 -11.96 -12.35 13.67
C PHE A 50 -11.26 -11.70 14.87
N PHE A 51 -11.77 -10.55 15.25
CA PHE A 51 -11.52 -9.84 16.49
C PHE A 51 -12.73 -10.01 17.42
N VAL A 52 -12.48 -10.52 18.62
CA VAL A 52 -13.47 -10.64 19.69
C VAL A 52 -13.04 -9.70 20.83
N LYS A 53 -13.90 -8.74 21.19
CA LYS A 53 -13.68 -7.87 22.35
C LYS A 53 -14.33 -8.54 23.56
N SER A 54 -13.54 -8.90 24.57
CA SER A 54 -14.05 -9.59 25.77
C SER A 54 -13.37 -9.10 27.05
N ASP A 55 -14.18 -8.82 28.07
CA ASP A 55 -13.72 -8.57 29.44
C ASP A 55 -13.41 -9.86 30.21
N ALA A 56 -13.67 -11.03 29.62
CA ALA A 56 -13.45 -12.37 30.17
C ALA A 56 -12.79 -13.30 29.13
N PRO A 57 -11.51 -13.07 28.78
CA PRO A 57 -10.79 -13.78 27.71
C PRO A 57 -10.62 -15.29 27.95
N ASP A 58 -10.74 -15.75 29.20
CA ASP A 58 -10.66 -17.19 29.51
C ASP A 58 -11.91 -17.98 29.07
N THR A 59 -13.05 -17.29 28.94
CA THR A 59 -14.38 -17.87 28.63
C THR A 59 -14.88 -17.65 27.20
N ASP A 60 -14.38 -16.65 26.48
CA ASP A 60 -14.76 -16.39 25.08
C ASP A 60 -13.67 -16.88 24.13
N ARG A 61 -14.02 -17.86 23.27
CA ARG A 61 -13.06 -18.47 22.34
C ARG A 61 -13.69 -18.64 20.97
N LEU A 62 -13.06 -18.05 19.95
CA LEU A 62 -13.46 -18.20 18.55
C LEU A 62 -12.24 -18.59 17.68
N PRO A 63 -11.61 -19.76 17.92
CA PRO A 63 -10.45 -20.19 17.15
C PRO A 63 -10.77 -20.45 15.68
N LEU A 64 -9.81 -20.12 14.81
CA LEU A 64 -9.78 -20.54 13.41
C LEU A 64 -9.59 -22.07 13.36
N LYS A 65 -10.33 -22.75 12.48
CA LYS A 65 -10.28 -24.20 12.24
C LYS A 65 -9.75 -24.56 10.86
N GLY A 66 -9.93 -23.68 9.88
CA GLY A 66 -9.36 -23.89 8.57
C GLY A 66 -9.53 -22.70 7.65
N THR A 67 -8.64 -22.62 6.68
CA THR A 67 -8.65 -21.63 5.60
C THR A 67 -8.55 -22.35 4.26
N GLU A 68 -9.48 -22.05 3.37
CA GLU A 68 -9.44 -22.47 1.98
C GLU A 68 -9.36 -21.24 1.08
N VAL A 69 -8.40 -21.23 0.17
CA VAL A 69 -8.15 -20.13 -0.75
C VAL A 69 -8.21 -20.65 -2.17
N ASN A 70 -9.14 -20.10 -2.94
CA ASN A 70 -9.25 -20.36 -4.37
C ASN A 70 -8.96 -19.05 -5.10
N VAL A 71 -7.93 -19.07 -5.95
CA VAL A 71 -7.47 -17.91 -6.71
C VAL A 71 -7.64 -18.20 -8.19
N ARG A 72 -8.24 -17.26 -8.92
CA ARG A 72 -8.22 -17.24 -10.39
C ARG A 72 -7.51 -15.96 -10.83
N VAL A 73 -6.32 -16.10 -11.38
CA VAL A 73 -5.60 -15.02 -12.00
C VAL A 73 -6.02 -14.92 -13.46
N SER A 74 -6.54 -13.77 -13.89
CA SER A 74 -6.92 -13.51 -15.27
C SER A 74 -6.24 -12.22 -15.77
N GLY A 75 -5.22 -12.37 -16.61
CA GLY A 75 -4.36 -11.28 -17.04
C GLY A 75 -3.58 -10.71 -15.85
N VAL A 76 -4.00 -9.54 -15.36
CA VAL A 76 -3.39 -8.85 -14.21
C VAL A 76 -4.26 -8.87 -12.96
N ILE A 77 -5.33 -9.66 -12.92
CA ILE A 77 -6.26 -9.65 -11.79
C ILE A 77 -6.23 -10.98 -11.10
N ALA A 78 -5.99 -11.00 -9.80
CA ALA A 78 -6.32 -12.13 -8.95
C ALA A 78 -7.75 -11.97 -8.44
N ASP A 79 -8.66 -12.84 -8.84
CA ASP A 79 -9.96 -13.05 -8.19
C ASP A 79 -9.79 -14.11 -7.10
N VAL A 80 -9.95 -13.71 -5.85
CA VAL A 80 -9.62 -14.50 -4.67
C VAL A 80 -10.89 -14.76 -3.88
N THR A 81 -11.19 -16.04 -3.67
CA THR A 81 -12.19 -16.49 -2.72
C THR A 81 -11.50 -17.09 -1.52
N VAL A 82 -11.62 -16.43 -0.37
CA VAL A 82 -11.11 -16.90 0.92
C VAL A 82 -12.28 -17.42 1.73
N THR A 83 -12.16 -18.64 2.21
CA THR A 83 -13.14 -19.28 3.08
C THR A 83 -12.47 -19.64 4.38
N GLN A 84 -12.89 -18.99 5.47
CA GLN A 84 -12.38 -19.29 6.81
C GLN A 84 -13.48 -19.87 7.69
N THR A 85 -13.15 -20.94 8.41
CA THR A 85 -14.06 -21.61 9.34
C THR A 85 -13.60 -21.36 10.76
N TYR A 86 -14.50 -20.87 11.60
CA TYR A 86 -14.30 -20.61 13.03
C TYR A 86 -15.35 -21.37 13.84
N ARG A 87 -15.08 -21.59 15.13
CA ARG A 87 -16.04 -22.21 16.05
C ARG A 87 -16.08 -21.46 17.36
N ASN A 88 -17.27 -21.09 17.82
CA ASN A 88 -17.41 -20.55 19.17
C ASN A 88 -17.28 -21.69 20.19
N GLU A 89 -16.14 -21.77 20.85
CA GLU A 89 -15.85 -22.74 21.92
C GLU A 89 -16.09 -22.15 23.32
N GLY A 90 -16.60 -20.93 23.39
CA GLY A 90 -17.02 -20.29 24.63
C GLY A 90 -18.39 -20.76 25.12
N GLN A 91 -18.80 -20.23 26.27
CA GLN A 91 -20.06 -20.60 26.95
C GLN A 91 -21.19 -19.58 26.77
N ARG A 92 -20.93 -18.46 26.07
CA ARG A 92 -21.90 -17.38 25.83
C ARG A 92 -21.95 -16.93 24.38
N ALA A 93 -23.02 -16.22 24.03
CA ALA A 93 -23.15 -15.58 22.73
C ALA A 93 -22.18 -14.39 22.61
N ILE A 94 -21.57 -14.23 21.45
CA ILE A 94 -20.56 -13.18 21.20
C ILE A 94 -20.88 -12.38 19.92
N GLU A 95 -20.40 -11.15 19.88
CA GLU A 95 -20.26 -10.34 18.66
C GLU A 95 -18.80 -10.36 18.25
N ALA A 96 -18.53 -10.54 16.95
CA ALA A 96 -17.17 -10.59 16.43
C ALA A 96 -17.00 -9.66 15.23
N LYS A 97 -15.88 -8.96 15.18
CA LYS A 97 -15.50 -8.09 14.05
C LYS A 97 -14.52 -8.84 13.17
N TYR A 98 -14.90 -9.17 11.95
CA TYR A 98 -14.00 -9.73 10.96
C TYR A 98 -13.26 -8.60 10.26
N VAL A 99 -11.94 -8.58 10.39
CA VAL A 99 -11.08 -7.55 9.81
C VAL A 99 -10.32 -8.16 8.64
N PHE A 100 -10.37 -7.50 7.48
CA PHE A 100 -9.54 -7.83 6.33
C PHE A 100 -8.62 -6.63 6.00
N PRO A 101 -7.35 -6.70 6.41
CA PRO A 101 -6.31 -5.75 6.00
C PRO A 101 -5.87 -6.09 4.57
N GLY A 102 -6.67 -5.65 3.60
CA GLY A 102 -6.40 -5.85 2.18
C GLY A 102 -5.28 -4.95 1.68
N SER A 103 -4.76 -5.25 0.49
CA SER A 103 -4.03 -4.27 -0.32
C SER A 103 -4.96 -3.09 -0.66
N THR A 104 -4.43 -1.88 -0.85
CA THR A 104 -5.23 -0.76 -1.41
C THR A 104 -5.68 -1.02 -2.84
N ARG A 105 -5.12 -2.06 -3.47
CA ARG A 105 -5.55 -2.61 -4.76
C ARG A 105 -6.59 -3.71 -4.63
N ALA A 106 -6.94 -4.15 -3.42
CA ALA A 106 -8.01 -5.10 -3.20
C ALA A 106 -9.38 -4.40 -3.33
N ALA A 107 -10.39 -5.07 -3.89
CA ALA A 107 -11.78 -4.67 -3.72
C ALA A 107 -12.62 -5.89 -3.47
N VAL A 108 -13.48 -5.75 -2.47
CA VAL A 108 -14.41 -6.79 -2.08
C VAL A 108 -15.62 -6.75 -3.03
N SER A 109 -15.90 -7.91 -3.63
CA SER A 109 -16.99 -8.11 -4.59
C SER A 109 -18.08 -9.06 -4.07
N GLY A 110 -17.84 -9.70 -2.93
CA GLY A 110 -18.83 -10.58 -2.33
C GLY A 110 -18.47 -11.01 -0.92
N LEU A 111 -19.52 -11.33 -0.17
CA LEU A 111 -19.45 -11.84 1.17
C LEU A 111 -20.58 -12.84 1.38
N ASN A 112 -20.25 -14.03 1.84
CA ASN A 112 -21.22 -14.97 2.37
C ASN A 112 -20.81 -15.35 3.80
N VAL A 113 -21.77 -15.37 4.70
CA VAL A 113 -21.57 -15.86 6.06
C VAL A 113 -22.50 -17.05 6.26
N ARG A 114 -21.93 -18.21 6.54
CA ARG A 114 -22.69 -19.37 6.98
C ARG A 114 -22.52 -19.52 8.49
N LEU A 115 -23.63 -19.47 9.22
CA LEU A 115 -23.67 -19.65 10.67
C LEU A 115 -24.47 -20.90 10.96
N ALA A 116 -23.82 -21.93 11.52
CA ALA A 116 -24.33 -23.29 11.58
C ALA A 116 -24.78 -23.80 10.19
N ASP A 117 -26.06 -24.14 10.02
CA ASP A 117 -26.61 -24.67 8.76
C ASP A 117 -27.18 -23.60 7.83
N ARG A 118 -27.12 -22.31 8.21
CA ARG A 118 -27.78 -21.22 7.49
C ARG A 118 -26.79 -20.41 6.68
N LEU A 119 -26.96 -20.38 5.36
CA LEU A 119 -26.22 -19.50 4.47
C LEU A 119 -26.89 -18.12 4.41
N ILE A 120 -26.15 -17.07 4.77
CA ILE A 120 -26.57 -15.68 4.65
C ILE A 120 -25.72 -15.03 3.56
N THR A 121 -26.34 -14.81 2.39
CA THR A 121 -25.70 -14.14 1.25
C THR A 121 -25.82 -12.64 1.42
N ALA A 122 -24.69 -11.94 1.42
CA ALA A 122 -24.70 -10.48 1.49
C ALA A 122 -25.17 -9.88 0.16
N GLN A 123 -26.02 -8.86 0.24
CA GLN A 123 -26.47 -8.08 -0.89
C GLN A 123 -25.77 -6.72 -0.87
N ILE A 124 -25.31 -6.26 -2.03
CA ILE A 124 -24.83 -4.89 -2.16
C ILE A 124 -26.03 -3.94 -2.10
N ARG A 125 -25.93 -2.91 -1.26
CA ARG A 125 -26.94 -1.85 -1.11
C ARG A 125 -26.23 -0.51 -1.07
N GLU A 126 -27.00 0.57 -1.20
CA GLU A 126 -26.51 1.89 -0.85
C GLU A 126 -26.09 1.91 0.63
N LYS A 127 -25.00 2.61 0.92
CA LYS A 127 -24.35 2.57 2.24
C LYS A 127 -25.28 2.94 3.39
N GLN A 128 -26.07 4.00 3.23
CA GLN A 128 -27.01 4.44 4.27
C GLN A 128 -28.13 3.42 4.48
N GLN A 129 -28.67 2.85 3.40
CA GLN A 129 -29.70 1.81 3.48
C GLN A 129 -29.17 0.55 4.19
N ALA A 130 -27.98 0.07 3.81
CA ALA A 130 -27.32 -1.07 4.43
C ALA A 130 -27.16 -0.90 5.96
N LYS A 131 -26.78 0.31 6.40
CA LYS A 131 -26.60 0.63 7.81
C LYS A 131 -27.92 0.58 8.59
N ILE A 132 -28.99 1.16 8.02
CA ILE A 132 -30.33 1.13 8.64
C ILE A 132 -30.84 -0.31 8.77
N GLU A 133 -30.68 -1.12 7.72
CA GLU A 133 -31.07 -2.54 7.72
C GLU A 133 -30.29 -3.35 8.77
N TYR A 134 -28.97 -3.13 8.90
CA TYR A 134 -28.13 -3.75 9.92
C TYR A 134 -28.57 -3.40 11.34
N ASP A 135 -28.73 -2.11 11.62
CA ASP A 135 -29.08 -1.63 12.96
C ASP A 135 -30.45 -2.13 13.41
N THR A 136 -31.40 -2.25 12.47
CA THR A 136 -32.72 -2.81 12.71
C THR A 136 -32.63 -4.31 13.04
N ALA A 137 -31.94 -5.09 12.20
CA ALA A 137 -31.78 -6.53 12.41
C ALA A 137 -31.06 -6.85 13.73
N ARG A 138 -30.04 -6.07 14.09
CA ARG A 138 -29.31 -6.19 15.36
C ARG A 138 -30.24 -5.99 16.55
N LYS A 139 -31.07 -4.94 16.54
CA LYS A 139 -32.03 -4.64 17.62
C LYS A 139 -33.10 -5.71 17.75
N GLU A 140 -33.49 -6.33 16.65
CA GLU A 140 -34.47 -7.43 16.60
C GLU A 140 -33.88 -8.79 17.01
N GLY A 141 -32.58 -8.88 17.33
CA GLY A 141 -31.92 -10.14 17.70
C GLY A 141 -31.72 -11.12 16.53
N LYS A 142 -31.84 -10.63 15.29
CA LYS A 142 -31.50 -11.39 14.07
C LYS A 142 -29.98 -11.47 13.92
N THR A 143 -29.49 -12.54 13.31
CA THR A 143 -28.10 -12.57 12.83
C THR A 143 -27.99 -11.60 11.66
N ALA A 144 -27.05 -10.67 11.74
CA ALA A 144 -26.77 -9.73 10.67
C ALA A 144 -25.25 -9.56 10.49
N ALA A 145 -24.85 -9.30 9.26
CA ALA A 145 -23.49 -8.96 8.87
C ALA A 145 -23.49 -7.71 8.00
N LEU A 146 -22.72 -6.70 8.40
CA LEU A 146 -22.51 -5.47 7.64
C LEU A 146 -21.01 -5.35 7.36
N LEU A 147 -20.65 -5.27 6.08
CA LEU A 147 -19.28 -5.05 5.63
C LEU A 147 -19.13 -3.64 5.07
N GLU A 148 -18.21 -2.89 5.68
CA GLU A 148 -17.88 -1.52 5.31
C GLU A 148 -16.37 -1.35 5.10
N GLN A 149 -16.04 -0.35 4.28
CA GLN A 149 -14.69 0.15 4.14
C GLN A 149 -14.48 1.26 5.17
N HIS A 150 -13.57 1.03 6.13
CA HIS A 150 -13.22 2.03 7.14
C HIS A 150 -12.00 2.87 6.74
N LEU A 151 -11.02 2.23 6.09
CA LEU A 151 -9.82 2.86 5.54
C LEU A 151 -9.59 2.32 4.11
N PRO A 152 -8.77 2.99 3.27
CA PRO A 152 -8.46 2.52 1.92
C PRO A 152 -8.05 1.04 1.82
N ASN A 153 -7.40 0.51 2.86
CA ASN A 153 -6.89 -0.86 2.92
C ASN A 153 -7.51 -1.72 4.04
N VAL A 154 -8.51 -1.23 4.77
CA VAL A 154 -9.12 -1.98 5.88
C VAL A 154 -10.62 -2.11 5.68
N PHE A 155 -11.04 -3.35 5.47
CA PHE A 155 -12.43 -3.75 5.39
C PHE A 155 -12.83 -4.41 6.70
N GLN A 156 -13.95 -4.01 7.27
CA GLN A 156 -14.45 -4.57 8.53
C GLN A 156 -15.88 -5.07 8.32
N MET A 157 -16.11 -6.32 8.73
CA MET A 157 -17.44 -6.88 8.85
C MET A 157 -17.78 -7.06 10.33
N ASN A 158 -18.92 -6.55 10.75
CA ASN A 158 -19.47 -6.83 12.07
C ASN A 158 -20.42 -8.02 11.97
N VAL A 159 -20.22 -9.07 12.79
CA VAL A 159 -21.09 -10.26 12.86
C VAL A 159 -21.69 -10.34 14.26
N ALA A 160 -23.00 -10.14 14.35
CA ALA A 160 -23.73 -10.19 15.61
C ALA A 160 -24.31 -11.58 15.91
N ASN A 161 -24.47 -11.89 17.20
CA ASN A 161 -25.22 -13.04 17.71
C ASN A 161 -24.65 -14.44 17.34
N ILE A 162 -23.35 -14.66 17.54
CA ILE A 162 -22.71 -15.99 17.38
C ILE A 162 -22.92 -16.79 18.67
N LEU A 163 -23.70 -17.87 18.65
CA LEU A 163 -24.06 -18.65 19.84
C LEU A 163 -22.93 -19.64 20.25
N PRO A 164 -22.93 -20.15 21.51
CA PRO A 164 -22.02 -21.23 21.91
C PRO A 164 -22.11 -22.44 20.98
N ASN A 165 -20.96 -23.01 20.61
CA ASN A 165 -20.82 -24.13 19.67
C ASN A 165 -21.18 -23.84 18.20
N ASP A 166 -21.62 -22.64 17.85
CA ASP A 166 -21.86 -22.29 16.44
C ASP A 166 -20.54 -22.37 15.64
N GLU A 167 -20.60 -23.01 14.48
CA GLU A 167 -19.59 -22.90 13.43
C GLU A 167 -19.91 -21.66 12.58
N VAL A 168 -18.91 -20.81 12.38
CA VAL A 168 -19.00 -19.63 11.52
C VAL A 168 -18.07 -19.83 10.33
N LYS A 169 -18.62 -19.95 9.12
CA LYS A 169 -17.85 -20.02 7.88
C LYS A 169 -18.03 -18.70 7.12
N VAL A 170 -16.96 -17.93 7.00
CA VAL A 170 -16.92 -16.66 6.27
C VAL A 170 -16.28 -16.89 4.92
N GLU A 171 -17.02 -16.64 3.85
CA GLU A 171 -16.51 -16.61 2.50
C GLU A 171 -16.40 -15.15 2.03
N LEU A 172 -15.17 -14.68 1.85
CA LEU A 172 -14.85 -13.36 1.34
C LEU A 172 -14.38 -13.49 -0.11
N ARG A 173 -14.98 -12.72 -1.02
CA ARG A 173 -14.52 -12.62 -2.42
C ARG A 173 -13.96 -11.25 -2.66
N TYR A 174 -12.70 -11.18 -3.09
CA TYR A 174 -12.05 -9.94 -3.45
C TYR A 174 -11.20 -10.09 -4.70
N THR A 175 -11.01 -8.98 -5.40
CA THR A 175 -10.09 -8.91 -6.53
C THR A 175 -8.88 -8.06 -6.19
N GLU A 176 -7.70 -8.42 -6.66
CA GLU A 176 -6.47 -7.62 -6.55
C GLU A 176 -5.80 -7.47 -7.92
N LEU A 177 -5.25 -6.29 -8.19
CA LEU A 177 -4.42 -6.04 -9.37
C LEU A 177 -2.97 -6.48 -9.09
N LEU A 178 -2.47 -7.42 -9.89
CA LEU A 178 -1.09 -7.91 -9.91
C LEU A 178 -0.27 -7.06 -10.87
N VAL A 179 0.61 -6.23 -10.30
CA VAL A 179 1.54 -5.39 -11.07
C VAL A 179 2.90 -6.07 -11.09
N PRO A 180 3.52 -6.27 -12.25
CA PRO A 180 4.82 -6.91 -12.31
C PRO A 180 5.92 -5.98 -11.82
N ASN A 181 6.96 -6.60 -11.26
CA ASN A 181 8.22 -5.96 -10.90
C ASN A 181 9.33 -6.68 -11.66
N ALA A 182 10.11 -5.98 -12.50
CA ALA A 182 11.09 -6.63 -13.38
C ALA A 182 10.52 -7.77 -14.26
N GLY A 183 9.27 -7.61 -14.74
CA GLY A 183 8.57 -8.64 -15.52
C GLY A 183 8.24 -9.92 -14.71
N ASN A 184 8.28 -9.84 -13.38
CA ASN A 184 7.83 -10.87 -12.46
C ASN A 184 6.54 -10.42 -11.78
N TYR A 185 5.46 -11.13 -12.08
CA TYR A 185 4.19 -10.99 -11.38
C TYR A 185 4.25 -11.79 -10.09
N GLN A 186 3.72 -11.22 -9.03
CA GLN A 186 3.70 -11.85 -7.73
C GLN A 186 2.30 -11.81 -7.14
N PHE A 187 1.79 -12.98 -6.77
CA PHE A 187 0.62 -13.11 -5.91
C PHE A 187 1.08 -13.50 -4.51
N VAL A 188 0.64 -12.74 -3.51
CA VAL A 188 0.93 -13.02 -2.09
C VAL A 188 -0.38 -13.25 -1.38
N PHE A 189 -0.50 -14.40 -0.72
CA PHE A 189 -1.57 -14.66 0.24
C PHE A 189 -0.98 -14.82 1.63
N PRO A 190 -1.22 -13.88 2.56
CA PRO A 190 -0.80 -14.03 3.94
C PRO A 190 -1.61 -15.15 4.60
N THR A 191 -0.95 -16.08 5.29
CA THR A 191 -1.61 -17.21 5.98
C THR A 191 -1.69 -17.05 7.49
N VAL A 192 -0.83 -16.19 8.05
CA VAL A 192 -0.75 -15.90 9.48
C VAL A 192 -0.93 -14.42 9.74
N VAL A 193 -1.62 -14.10 10.83
CA VAL A 193 -1.59 -12.77 11.43
C VAL A 193 -0.48 -12.75 12.46
N GLY A 194 0.52 -11.89 12.29
CA GLY A 194 1.62 -11.78 13.24
C GLY A 194 1.13 -11.34 14.63
N PRO A 195 1.81 -11.75 15.73
CA PRO A 195 1.48 -11.29 17.06
C PRO A 195 1.65 -9.77 17.13
N ARG A 196 0.56 -9.05 17.41
CA ARG A 196 0.61 -7.59 17.57
C ARG A 196 1.26 -7.28 18.92
N TYR A 197 2.48 -6.78 18.89
CA TYR A 197 3.22 -6.38 20.09
C TYR A 197 2.55 -5.16 20.71
N ASN A 198 1.91 -5.36 21.86
CA ASN A 198 1.46 -4.27 22.71
C ASN A 198 2.69 -3.70 23.42
N SER A 199 3.33 -2.67 22.85
CA SER A 199 4.27 -1.87 23.62
C SER A 199 3.49 -1.10 24.69
N PRO A 200 3.87 -1.15 25.99
CA PRO A 200 3.24 -0.37 27.06
C PRO A 200 3.29 1.15 26.83
N GLN A 201 4.13 1.60 25.89
CA GLN A 201 4.26 2.99 25.44
C GLN A 201 3.45 3.32 24.18
N SER A 202 2.67 2.36 23.65
CA SER A 202 1.69 2.65 22.61
C SER A 202 0.43 3.22 23.25
N ALA A 203 -0.19 4.23 22.62
CA ALA A 203 -1.43 4.88 23.08
C ALA A 203 -2.67 3.93 23.18
N ASN A 204 -2.46 2.63 22.95
CA ASN A 204 -3.46 1.55 22.97
C ASN A 204 -3.55 0.81 24.32
N ALA A 205 -3.06 1.39 25.43
CA ALA A 205 -3.06 0.72 26.74
C ALA A 205 -4.47 0.41 27.31
N GLN A 206 -5.53 1.02 26.78
CA GLN A 206 -6.90 0.87 27.32
C GLN A 206 -7.78 -0.17 26.62
N ALA A 207 -7.39 -0.69 25.44
CA ALA A 207 -8.07 -1.83 24.84
C ALA A 207 -7.34 -3.11 25.25
N LYS A 208 -7.93 -3.92 26.15
CA LYS A 208 -7.46 -5.29 26.37
C LYS A 208 -7.78 -6.11 25.12
N TRP A 209 -6.83 -6.16 24.19
CA TRP A 209 -6.86 -7.09 23.07
C TRP A 209 -6.92 -8.51 23.65
N VAL A 210 -7.86 -9.33 23.19
CA VAL A 210 -7.75 -10.78 23.43
C VAL A 210 -6.51 -11.21 22.66
N ALA A 211 -5.41 -11.49 23.37
CA ALA A 211 -4.23 -12.06 22.76
C ALA A 211 -4.66 -13.37 22.09
N GLN A 212 -4.56 -13.44 20.76
CA GLN A 212 -4.70 -14.72 20.08
C GLN A 212 -3.60 -15.63 20.64
N PRO A 213 -3.95 -16.77 21.27
CA PRO A 213 -2.94 -17.65 21.83
C PRO A 213 -2.00 -18.10 20.71
N VAL A 214 -0.73 -17.68 20.78
CA VAL A 214 0.28 -18.14 19.82
C VAL A 214 0.71 -19.54 20.22
N LEU A 215 0.79 -20.45 19.25
CA LEU A 215 1.31 -21.79 19.52
C LEU A 215 2.76 -21.70 19.98
N ARG A 216 3.14 -22.55 20.93
CA ARG A 216 4.55 -22.70 21.33
C ARG A 216 5.35 -23.25 20.15
N ALA A 217 6.62 -22.87 20.06
CA ALA A 217 7.52 -23.39 19.04
C ALA A 217 7.49 -24.93 19.02
N GLY A 218 7.34 -25.51 17.81
CA GLY A 218 7.27 -26.97 17.61
C GLY A 218 5.87 -27.60 17.77
N VAL A 219 4.85 -26.83 18.16
CA VAL A 219 3.46 -27.33 18.17
C VAL A 219 2.84 -27.09 16.79
N ALA A 220 2.41 -28.17 16.13
CA ALA A 220 1.74 -28.08 14.84
C ALA A 220 0.41 -27.32 14.97
N PRO A 221 0.07 -26.43 14.01
CA PRO A 221 -1.25 -25.83 13.94
C PRO A 221 -2.33 -26.91 13.85
N ASN A 222 -3.40 -26.77 14.63
CA ASN A 222 -4.60 -27.61 14.49
C ASN A 222 -5.59 -27.01 13.48
N THR A 223 -5.05 -26.34 12.46
CA THR A 223 -5.76 -25.66 11.40
C THR A 223 -5.47 -26.35 10.07
N SER A 224 -6.49 -26.47 9.24
CA SER A 224 -6.29 -26.94 7.86
C SER A 224 -6.07 -25.76 6.93
N PHE A 225 -5.15 -25.90 5.97
CA PHE A 225 -4.93 -24.91 4.92
C PHE A 225 -4.93 -25.57 3.56
N LYS A 226 -5.73 -25.01 2.64
CA LYS A 226 -5.81 -25.44 1.25
C LYS A 226 -5.72 -24.22 0.37
N LEU A 227 -4.88 -24.30 -0.65
CA LEU A 227 -4.72 -23.23 -1.63
C LEU A 227 -4.66 -23.81 -3.04
N LYS A 228 -5.46 -23.21 -3.93
CA LYS A 228 -5.47 -23.49 -5.37
C LYS A 228 -5.40 -22.18 -6.13
N VAL A 229 -4.57 -22.13 -7.17
CA VAL A 229 -4.46 -20.99 -8.08
C VAL A 229 -4.61 -21.49 -9.51
N ALA A 230 -5.57 -20.94 -10.25
CA ALA A 230 -5.63 -21.05 -11.70
C ALA A 230 -5.11 -19.75 -12.31
N ILE A 231 -4.20 -19.82 -13.27
CA ILE A 231 -3.69 -18.65 -13.99
C ILE A 231 -4.11 -18.74 -15.46
N ASP A 232 -4.78 -17.71 -15.95
CA ASP A 232 -5.18 -17.50 -17.33
C ASP A 232 -4.59 -16.18 -17.81
N THR A 233 -3.71 -16.23 -18.83
CA THR A 233 -3.00 -15.03 -19.29
C THR A 233 -3.13 -14.87 -20.81
N PRO A 234 -3.15 -13.62 -21.32
CA PRO A 234 -3.19 -13.38 -22.77
C PRO A 234 -1.88 -13.76 -23.48
N LEU A 235 -0.83 -14.03 -22.69
CA LEU A 235 0.52 -14.42 -23.10
C LEU A 235 0.88 -15.75 -22.42
N GLY A 236 1.76 -16.55 -23.01
CA GLY A 236 2.19 -17.82 -22.41
C GLY A 236 3.09 -17.63 -21.18
N LEU A 237 2.89 -18.46 -20.15
CA LEU A 237 3.65 -18.47 -18.90
C LEU A 237 5.05 -19.05 -19.10
N LYS A 238 6.08 -18.20 -19.01
CA LYS A 238 7.48 -18.61 -19.16
C LYS A 238 8.03 -19.30 -17.91
N GLU A 239 7.73 -18.74 -16.74
CA GLU A 239 8.20 -19.23 -15.44
C GLU A 239 7.04 -19.19 -14.42
N VAL A 240 6.94 -20.21 -13.56
CA VAL A 240 6.03 -20.27 -12.40
C VAL A 240 6.79 -20.95 -11.26
N ARG A 241 6.87 -20.30 -10.09
CA ARG A 241 7.55 -20.85 -8.90
C ARG A 241 6.95 -20.27 -7.62
N SER A 242 7.19 -20.93 -6.49
CA SER A 242 6.94 -20.38 -5.17
C SER A 242 8.23 -20.38 -4.36
N ALA A 243 8.53 -19.24 -3.73
CA ALA A 243 9.68 -19.11 -2.85
C ALA A 243 9.41 -19.64 -1.43
N THR A 244 8.14 -19.81 -1.05
CA THR A 244 7.74 -20.14 0.32
C THR A 244 7.13 -21.52 0.49
N HIS A 245 6.55 -22.11 -0.56
CA HIS A 245 5.87 -23.39 -0.49
C HIS A 245 6.27 -24.30 -1.65
N ALA A 246 6.28 -25.62 -1.42
CA ALA A 246 6.32 -26.58 -2.51
C ALA A 246 4.97 -26.59 -3.24
N ILE A 247 5.01 -26.52 -4.57
CA ILE A 247 3.81 -26.42 -5.42
C ILE A 247 3.85 -27.45 -6.55
N ASP A 248 2.69 -27.96 -6.91
CA ASP A 248 2.45 -28.71 -8.13
C ASP A 248 1.90 -27.76 -9.19
N VAL A 249 2.47 -27.77 -10.41
CA VAL A 249 2.08 -26.88 -11.51
C VAL A 249 1.72 -27.71 -12.74
N LYS A 250 0.52 -27.51 -13.28
CA LYS A 250 0.04 -28.16 -14.51
C LYS A 250 -0.30 -27.11 -15.55
N LYS A 251 0.50 -27.00 -16.62
CA LYS A 251 0.28 -26.04 -17.72
C LYS A 251 -0.52 -26.66 -18.88
N GLN A 252 -1.34 -25.85 -19.53
CA GLN A 252 -2.18 -26.20 -20.68
C GLN A 252 -2.27 -25.01 -21.66
N ASP A 253 -2.92 -25.22 -22.82
CA ASP A 253 -3.20 -24.17 -23.82
C ASP A 253 -1.97 -23.36 -24.26
N ASN A 254 -0.90 -24.05 -24.65
CA ASN A 254 0.37 -23.41 -25.03
C ASN A 254 0.92 -22.47 -23.92
N ASP A 255 0.88 -22.99 -22.68
CA ASP A 255 1.26 -22.31 -21.45
C ASP A 255 0.43 -21.06 -21.10
N GLN A 256 -0.72 -20.82 -21.75
CA GLN A 256 -1.61 -19.70 -21.40
C GLN A 256 -2.53 -20.00 -20.21
N HIS A 257 -2.60 -21.27 -19.80
CA HIS A 257 -3.31 -21.73 -18.62
C HIS A 257 -2.39 -22.52 -17.68
N ALA A 258 -2.50 -22.32 -16.37
CA ALA A 258 -1.85 -23.17 -15.38
C ALA A 258 -2.70 -23.38 -14.11
N ASP A 259 -2.84 -24.63 -13.68
CA ASP A 259 -3.36 -25.00 -12.36
C ASP A 259 -2.19 -25.21 -11.39
N ILE A 260 -2.25 -24.55 -10.24
CA ILE A 260 -1.28 -24.63 -9.15
C ILE A 260 -1.97 -25.05 -7.86
N SER A 261 -1.39 -26.02 -7.15
CA SER A 261 -1.79 -26.42 -5.80
C SER A 261 -0.59 -26.61 -4.89
N LEU A 262 -0.81 -26.54 -3.57
CA LEU A 262 0.21 -26.94 -2.61
C LEU A 262 0.55 -28.42 -2.79
N ALA A 263 1.85 -28.75 -2.78
CA ALA A 263 2.30 -30.13 -2.81
C ALA A 263 1.92 -30.85 -1.50
N ALA A 264 1.61 -32.14 -1.59
CA ALA A 264 1.11 -32.92 -0.44
C ALA A 264 2.15 -33.18 0.66
N ALA A 265 3.44 -32.92 0.41
CA ALA A 265 4.55 -33.18 1.34
C ALA A 265 5.28 -31.87 1.70
N GLY A 266 5.26 -31.47 2.97
CA GLY A 266 5.96 -30.27 3.43
C GLY A 266 5.71 -29.88 4.89
N GLU A 267 6.40 -28.82 5.31
CA GLU A 267 6.17 -28.10 6.58
C GLU A 267 4.72 -27.55 6.67
N PRO A 268 4.24 -27.13 7.87
CA PRO A 268 2.92 -26.51 8.00
C PRO A 268 2.75 -25.35 7.02
N ALA A 269 1.76 -25.46 6.12
CA ALA A 269 1.56 -24.53 5.01
C ALA A 269 0.87 -23.21 5.40
N ASP A 270 0.50 -23.07 6.68
CA ASP A 270 -0.19 -21.91 7.25
C ASP A 270 0.63 -21.22 8.34
N ASN A 271 1.96 -21.31 8.27
CA ASN A 271 2.87 -20.64 9.21
C ASN A 271 3.67 -19.48 8.60
N ARG A 272 3.46 -19.18 7.32
CA ARG A 272 4.12 -18.10 6.56
C ARG A 272 3.31 -17.73 5.33
N ASP A 273 3.55 -16.54 4.79
CA ASP A 273 2.86 -16.09 3.57
C ASP A 273 3.11 -17.05 2.39
N PHE A 274 2.05 -17.37 1.67
CA PHE A 274 2.17 -18.01 0.36
C PHE A 274 2.58 -16.97 -0.67
N VAL A 275 3.69 -17.21 -1.37
CA VAL A 275 4.23 -16.32 -2.40
C VAL A 275 4.35 -17.10 -3.70
N LEU A 276 3.63 -16.67 -4.72
CA LEU A 276 3.67 -17.23 -6.07
C LEU A 276 4.24 -16.20 -7.03
N ASP A 277 5.35 -16.54 -7.67
CA ASP A 277 6.04 -15.73 -8.66
C ASP A 277 5.87 -16.35 -10.05
N TYR A 278 5.47 -15.55 -11.04
CA TYR A 278 5.35 -15.99 -12.42
C TYR A 278 5.75 -14.90 -13.42
N ARG A 279 6.16 -15.31 -14.63
CA ARG A 279 6.61 -14.39 -15.69
C ARG A 279 5.89 -14.65 -17.01
N LEU A 280 5.52 -13.56 -17.67
CA LEU A 280 4.91 -13.55 -19.02
C LEU A 280 5.92 -13.14 -20.10
N ALA A 281 6.83 -12.22 -19.77
CA ALA A 281 7.79 -11.65 -20.71
C ALA A 281 8.73 -12.70 -21.34
N GLY A 282 8.91 -12.63 -22.67
CA GLY A 282 9.94 -13.31 -23.45
C GLY A 282 11.09 -12.38 -23.89
N ASP A 283 11.82 -12.76 -24.94
CA ASP A 283 13.00 -12.03 -25.42
C ASP A 283 12.67 -10.81 -26.30
N ARG A 284 11.38 -10.61 -26.61
CA ARG A 284 10.87 -9.52 -27.45
C ARG A 284 9.63 -8.90 -26.82
N ILE A 285 9.19 -7.76 -27.36
CA ILE A 285 7.88 -7.19 -27.03
C ILE A 285 6.81 -8.22 -27.42
N GLU A 286 5.97 -8.59 -26.47
CA GLU A 286 4.84 -9.50 -26.71
C GLU A 286 3.56 -8.77 -26.34
N SER A 287 2.52 -8.94 -27.14
CA SER A 287 1.19 -8.39 -26.83
C SER A 287 0.15 -9.48 -26.93
N GLY A 288 -0.86 -9.42 -26.08
CA GLY A 288 -1.92 -10.41 -26.04
C GLY A 288 -3.28 -9.81 -25.69
N LEU A 289 -4.33 -10.58 -25.93
CA LEU A 289 -5.72 -10.14 -25.82
C LEU A 289 -6.55 -11.18 -25.07
N MET A 290 -7.39 -10.72 -24.13
CA MET A 290 -8.43 -11.51 -23.48
C MET A 290 -9.80 -10.90 -23.75
N LEU A 291 -10.83 -11.74 -23.86
CA LEU A 291 -12.21 -11.31 -24.04
C LEU A 291 -13.10 -11.87 -22.92
N TYR A 292 -14.20 -11.16 -22.70
CA TYR A 292 -15.36 -11.63 -21.97
C TYR A 292 -16.62 -11.27 -22.76
N LYS A 293 -17.47 -12.25 -23.06
CA LYS A 293 -18.80 -12.05 -23.64
C LYS A 293 -19.83 -12.27 -22.53
N GLY A 294 -20.63 -11.26 -22.24
CA GLY A 294 -21.65 -11.34 -21.21
C GLY A 294 -22.76 -12.33 -21.57
N GLN A 295 -23.41 -12.89 -20.55
CA GLN A 295 -24.55 -13.80 -20.73
C GLN A 295 -25.88 -13.08 -20.46
N GLY A 296 -26.86 -13.31 -21.34
CA GLY A 296 -28.22 -12.74 -21.24
C GLY A 296 -28.45 -11.50 -22.09
N ASP A 297 -29.70 -11.06 -22.13
CA ASP A 297 -30.10 -9.87 -22.90
C ASP A 297 -29.49 -8.61 -22.29
N ASN A 298 -28.92 -7.74 -23.13
CA ASN A 298 -28.19 -6.52 -22.75
C ASN A 298 -26.92 -6.74 -21.91
N ALA A 299 -26.35 -7.96 -21.91
CA ALA A 299 -25.10 -8.22 -21.22
C ALA A 299 -23.93 -7.45 -21.86
N GLU A 300 -23.04 -6.93 -21.01
CA GLU A 300 -21.87 -6.18 -21.46
C GLU A 300 -20.71 -7.13 -21.75
N ASN A 301 -20.02 -6.86 -22.85
CA ASN A 301 -18.79 -7.56 -23.21
C ASN A 301 -17.58 -6.69 -22.85
N PHE A 302 -16.48 -7.33 -22.45
CA PHE A 302 -15.26 -6.67 -22.03
C PHE A 302 -14.04 -7.25 -22.77
N PHE A 303 -12.98 -6.47 -22.86
CA PHE A 303 -11.69 -6.93 -23.37
C PHE A 303 -10.54 -6.37 -22.52
N LEU A 304 -9.40 -7.04 -22.58
CA LEU A 304 -8.10 -6.57 -22.09
C LEU A 304 -7.03 -6.87 -23.13
N ALA A 305 -6.34 -5.84 -23.59
CA ALA A 305 -5.12 -5.93 -24.37
C ALA A 305 -3.92 -5.56 -23.47
N MET A 306 -2.87 -6.37 -23.53
CA MET A 306 -1.64 -6.18 -22.77
C MET A 306 -0.46 -6.08 -23.73
N ILE A 307 0.45 -5.16 -23.44
CA ILE A 307 1.74 -4.99 -24.13
C ILE A 307 2.83 -5.20 -23.08
N GLU A 308 3.54 -6.32 -23.17
CA GLU A 308 4.61 -6.72 -22.24
C GLU A 308 5.98 -6.36 -22.84
N PRO A 309 6.84 -5.65 -22.10
CA PRO A 309 8.22 -5.39 -22.53
C PRO A 309 9.07 -6.67 -22.58
N PRO A 310 10.15 -6.72 -23.38
CA PRO A 310 11.08 -7.85 -23.37
C PRO A 310 11.81 -7.99 -22.03
N LYS A 311 12.26 -9.20 -21.70
CA LYS A 311 13.08 -9.48 -20.48
C LYS A 311 14.33 -8.61 -20.39
N SER A 312 14.91 -8.20 -21.52
CA SER A 312 16.08 -7.33 -21.59
C SER A 312 16.05 -6.48 -22.85
N VAL A 313 16.50 -5.23 -22.73
CA VAL A 313 16.62 -4.29 -23.85
C VAL A 313 18.10 -4.14 -24.21
N ALA A 314 18.43 -4.31 -25.49
CA ALA A 314 19.79 -4.05 -25.96
C ALA A 314 20.14 -2.56 -25.80
N ALA A 315 21.39 -2.25 -25.44
CA ALA A 315 21.82 -0.86 -25.19
C ALA A 315 21.62 0.08 -26.40
N THR A 316 21.65 -0.49 -27.61
CA THR A 316 21.40 0.21 -28.88
C THR A 316 19.93 0.55 -29.12
N ALA A 317 19.01 -0.02 -28.32
CA ALA A 317 17.57 0.20 -28.41
C ALA A 317 17.02 1.20 -27.38
N ILE A 318 17.90 1.97 -26.71
CA ILE A 318 17.50 2.90 -25.64
C ILE A 318 17.38 4.33 -26.18
N SER A 319 16.15 4.85 -26.25
CA SER A 319 15.89 6.25 -26.61
C SER A 319 16.53 7.25 -25.62
N PRO A 320 16.84 8.49 -26.05
CA PRO A 320 17.22 9.56 -25.14
C PRO A 320 16.08 9.84 -24.13
N ARG A 321 16.45 10.30 -22.94
CA ARG A 321 15.56 10.42 -21.77
C ARG A 321 15.59 11.83 -21.23
N ASP A 322 14.45 12.28 -20.72
CA ASP A 322 14.34 13.56 -20.01
C ASP A 322 13.71 13.37 -18.64
N TYR A 323 14.31 13.94 -17.60
CA TYR A 323 13.86 13.80 -16.22
C TYR A 323 13.49 15.15 -15.60
N ILE A 324 12.34 15.23 -14.95
CA ILE A 324 11.99 16.39 -14.11
C ILE A 324 11.74 15.88 -12.71
N PHE A 325 12.65 16.19 -11.78
CA PHE A 325 12.50 15.85 -10.37
C PHE A 325 11.72 16.97 -9.67
N VAL A 326 10.51 16.68 -9.22
CA VAL A 326 9.63 17.59 -8.48
C VAL A 326 9.77 17.27 -7.00
N VAL A 327 10.55 18.07 -6.28
CA VAL A 327 11.02 17.76 -4.91
C VAL A 327 10.38 18.71 -3.91
N ASP A 328 9.69 18.12 -2.93
CA ASP A 328 9.08 18.81 -1.81
C ASP A 328 10.15 19.26 -0.81
N ILE A 329 10.14 20.55 -0.49
CA ILE A 329 11.00 21.20 0.50
C ILE A 329 10.18 21.93 1.57
N SER A 330 8.94 21.50 1.80
CA SER A 330 8.05 22.01 2.85
C SER A 330 8.53 21.69 4.27
N GLY A 331 7.87 22.27 5.27
CA GLY A 331 8.24 22.08 6.68
C GLY A 331 8.10 20.63 7.17
N SER A 332 7.16 19.85 6.63
CA SER A 332 6.96 18.44 7.01
C SER A 332 8.10 17.54 6.52
N MET A 333 8.78 17.96 5.45
CA MET A 333 9.97 17.29 4.92
C MET A 333 11.22 17.48 5.80
N HIS A 334 11.18 18.35 6.82
CA HIS A 334 12.34 18.64 7.68
C HIS A 334 12.94 17.38 8.34
N GLY A 335 14.27 17.29 8.34
CA GLY A 335 15.02 16.18 8.93
C GLY A 335 15.00 14.92 8.07
N PHE A 336 14.61 13.78 8.66
CA PHE A 336 14.68 12.46 8.04
C PHE A 336 14.13 12.39 6.60
N PRO A 337 12.93 12.93 6.28
CA PRO A 337 12.38 12.82 4.93
C PRO A 337 13.26 13.50 3.86
N LEU A 338 13.65 14.77 4.08
CA LEU A 338 14.46 15.52 3.13
C LEU A 338 15.90 14.99 3.05
N ASP A 339 16.50 14.54 4.16
CA ASP A 339 17.83 13.94 4.14
C ASP A 339 17.84 12.64 3.33
N THR A 340 16.79 11.83 3.47
CA THR A 340 16.60 10.61 2.68
C THR A 340 16.33 10.92 1.20
N ALA A 341 15.52 11.96 0.93
CA ALA A 341 15.29 12.45 -0.43
C ALA A 341 16.59 12.89 -1.11
N LYS A 342 17.48 13.60 -0.40
CA LYS A 342 18.80 14.02 -0.91
C LYS A 342 19.66 12.81 -1.31
N VAL A 343 19.79 11.81 -0.44
CA VAL A 343 20.56 10.58 -0.71
C VAL A 343 19.99 9.83 -1.91
N MET A 344 18.67 9.76 -2.01
CA MET A 344 17.99 9.14 -3.15
C MET A 344 18.25 9.92 -4.45
N LEU A 345 18.08 11.24 -4.44
CA LEU A 345 18.28 12.11 -5.61
C LEU A 345 19.73 12.10 -6.08
N GLU A 346 20.71 12.03 -5.17
CA GLU A 346 22.12 11.85 -5.50
C GLU A 346 22.33 10.58 -6.35
N ARG A 347 21.72 9.46 -5.96
CA ARG A 347 21.80 8.20 -6.72
C ARG A 347 21.06 8.23 -8.05
N LEU A 348 19.94 8.94 -8.11
CA LEU A 348 19.12 9.04 -9.31
C LEU A 348 19.76 9.97 -10.34
N ILE A 349 20.07 11.21 -9.94
CA ILE A 349 20.66 12.24 -10.80
C ILE A 349 22.11 11.88 -11.15
N GLY A 350 22.89 11.38 -10.19
CA GLY A 350 24.26 10.92 -10.42
C GLY A 350 24.37 9.68 -11.31
N GLY A 351 23.28 8.92 -11.48
CA GLY A 351 23.19 7.75 -12.35
C GLY A 351 22.75 8.05 -13.78
N LEU A 352 22.48 9.31 -14.13
CA LEU A 352 22.04 9.70 -15.46
C LEU A 352 23.16 9.54 -16.49
N ARG A 353 22.80 9.20 -17.73
CA ARG A 353 23.77 9.12 -18.84
C ARG A 353 24.04 10.53 -19.35
N PRO A 354 25.24 10.82 -19.89
CA PRO A 354 25.53 12.11 -20.51
C PRO A 354 24.59 12.50 -21.67
N SER A 355 23.94 11.52 -22.30
CA SER A 355 22.94 11.71 -23.36
C SER A 355 21.54 12.07 -22.85
N ASP A 356 21.29 11.99 -21.55
CA ASP A 356 20.01 12.35 -20.96
C ASP A 356 19.95 13.85 -20.64
N THR A 357 18.74 14.38 -20.53
CA THR A 357 18.49 15.71 -20.00
C THR A 357 17.74 15.63 -18.67
N PHE A 358 17.93 16.62 -17.81
CA PHE A 358 17.21 16.69 -16.56
C PHE A 358 16.97 18.12 -16.08
N ASN A 359 16.00 18.27 -15.18
CA ASN A 359 15.80 19.48 -14.38
C ASN A 359 15.28 19.09 -12.99
N VAL A 360 15.40 20.02 -12.05
CA VAL A 360 14.89 19.87 -10.69
C VAL A 360 13.99 21.05 -10.38
N LEU A 361 12.76 20.75 -9.97
CA LEU A 361 11.78 21.70 -9.51
C LEU A 361 11.60 21.52 -8.00
N LEU A 362 11.95 22.53 -7.22
CA LEU A 362 11.76 22.55 -5.78
C LEU A 362 10.43 23.23 -5.46
N PHE A 363 9.62 22.66 -4.58
CA PHE A 363 8.33 23.25 -4.19
C PHE A 363 8.07 23.19 -2.68
N SER A 364 7.38 24.22 -2.18
CA SER A 364 6.80 24.34 -0.85
C SER A 364 5.55 25.24 -0.99
N GLY A 365 5.50 26.43 -0.37
CA GLY A 365 4.47 27.43 -0.66
C GLY A 365 4.68 28.19 -1.98
N SER A 366 5.84 28.01 -2.61
CA SER A 366 6.15 28.47 -3.97
C SER A 366 6.91 27.37 -4.71
N ASN A 367 7.09 27.50 -6.02
CA ASN A 367 7.92 26.58 -6.78
C ASN A 367 9.04 27.31 -7.54
N LYS A 368 10.20 26.64 -7.67
CA LYS A 368 11.37 27.14 -8.39
C LYS A 368 12.03 26.00 -9.16
N MET A 369 12.22 26.23 -10.46
CA MET A 369 13.05 25.37 -11.30
C MET A 369 14.53 25.75 -11.15
N LEU A 370 15.44 24.78 -11.03
CA LEU A 370 16.88 25.05 -10.89
C LEU A 370 17.50 25.64 -12.16
N SER A 371 16.99 25.25 -13.32
CA SER A 371 17.36 25.82 -14.63
C SER A 371 16.11 26.26 -15.40
N PRO A 372 16.17 27.30 -16.25
CA PRO A 372 15.00 27.75 -17.03
C PRO A 372 14.39 26.64 -17.89
N THR A 373 15.25 25.79 -18.46
CA THR A 373 14.88 24.59 -19.21
C THR A 373 15.71 23.38 -18.80
N SER A 374 15.27 22.16 -19.15
CA SER A 374 16.09 20.95 -18.94
C SER A 374 17.49 21.08 -19.54
N VAL A 375 18.50 20.59 -18.81
CA VAL A 375 19.92 20.66 -19.18
C VAL A 375 20.49 19.25 -19.40
N PRO A 376 21.54 19.08 -20.22
CA PRO A 376 22.20 17.79 -20.36
C PRO A 376 22.80 17.33 -19.03
N ALA A 377 22.77 16.01 -18.78
CA ALA A 377 23.32 15.38 -17.58
C ALA A 377 24.85 15.30 -17.60
N THR A 378 25.51 16.45 -17.76
CA THR A 378 26.96 16.59 -17.61
C THR A 378 27.32 16.55 -16.13
N ARG A 379 28.56 16.15 -15.82
CA ARG A 379 29.09 16.12 -14.45
C ARG A 379 28.92 17.48 -13.75
N ALA A 380 29.22 18.58 -14.43
CA ALA A 380 29.09 19.94 -13.87
C ALA A 380 27.64 20.29 -13.52
N ASN A 381 26.68 20.00 -14.41
CA ASN A 381 25.26 20.27 -14.16
C ASN A 381 24.72 19.41 -13.01
N ILE A 382 25.14 18.14 -12.93
CA ILE A 382 24.77 17.22 -11.84
C ILE A 382 25.30 17.75 -10.50
N GLU A 383 26.59 18.07 -10.43
CA GLU A 383 27.22 18.60 -9.20
C GLU A 383 26.56 19.90 -8.75
N GLN A 384 26.24 20.82 -9.67
CA GLN A 384 25.54 22.06 -9.37
C GLN A 384 24.12 21.82 -8.83
N ALA A 385 23.35 20.91 -9.45
CA ALA A 385 22.01 20.59 -9.01
C ALA A 385 22.02 19.97 -7.59
N LEU A 386 22.90 19.00 -7.34
CA LEU A 386 23.03 18.36 -6.03
C LEU A 386 23.49 19.35 -4.96
N ALA A 387 24.49 20.19 -5.24
CA ALA A 387 24.93 21.23 -4.32
C ALA A 387 23.78 22.17 -3.95
N THR A 388 22.92 22.53 -4.91
CA THR A 388 21.76 23.39 -4.64
C THR A 388 20.73 22.70 -3.74
N ILE A 389 20.40 21.43 -4.00
CA ILE A 389 19.42 20.67 -3.19
C ILE A 389 19.91 20.53 -1.74
N THR A 390 21.21 20.32 -1.51
CA THR A 390 21.76 20.12 -0.16
C THR A 390 21.58 21.31 0.77
N GLN A 391 21.45 22.53 0.22
CA GLN A 391 21.32 23.78 0.98
C GLN A 391 19.94 23.96 1.64
N TYR A 392 18.91 23.20 1.24
CA TYR A 392 17.56 23.33 1.77
C TYR A 392 17.37 22.50 3.06
N GLN A 393 16.62 23.05 4.02
CA GLN A 393 16.33 22.40 5.31
C GLN A 393 14.84 22.07 5.54
N GLY A 394 13.96 22.34 4.57
CA GLY A 394 12.52 22.11 4.70
C GLY A 394 11.79 23.23 5.45
N SER A 395 10.95 24.00 4.78
CA SER A 395 10.18 25.09 5.41
C SER A 395 8.97 25.50 4.56
N GLY A 396 7.94 26.07 5.19
CA GLY A 396 6.75 26.58 4.50
C GLY A 396 5.66 25.53 4.27
N SER A 397 4.62 25.92 3.52
CA SER A 397 3.49 25.06 3.13
C SER A 397 3.83 24.14 1.96
N THR A 398 2.83 23.44 1.42
CA THR A 398 3.01 22.41 0.36
C THR A 398 2.02 22.61 -0.79
N GLU A 399 2.50 23.13 -1.93
CA GLU A 399 1.72 23.47 -3.13
C GLU A 399 2.15 22.59 -4.33
N LEU A 400 1.63 21.35 -4.39
CA LEU A 400 1.98 20.39 -5.44
C LEU A 400 1.40 20.74 -6.82
N ILE A 401 0.19 21.29 -6.88
CA ILE A 401 -0.52 21.54 -8.14
C ILE A 401 0.24 22.55 -9.03
N PRO A 402 0.65 23.73 -8.54
CA PRO A 402 1.42 24.67 -9.34
C PRO A 402 2.75 24.07 -9.83
N ALA A 403 3.41 23.26 -8.99
CA ALA A 403 4.63 22.56 -9.35
C ALA A 403 4.42 21.58 -10.52
N LEU A 404 3.38 20.74 -10.47
CA LEU A 404 3.04 19.83 -11.56
C LEU A 404 2.65 20.57 -12.84
N LYS A 405 1.86 21.65 -12.75
CA LYS A 405 1.51 22.49 -13.91
C LYS A 405 2.77 23.05 -14.57
N ARG A 406 3.74 23.54 -13.79
CA ARG A 406 5.03 24.05 -14.31
C ARG A 406 5.87 22.95 -14.93
N ALA A 407 5.91 21.75 -14.35
CA ALA A 407 6.63 20.60 -14.90
C ALA A 407 6.04 20.13 -16.24
N TYR A 408 4.72 20.06 -16.38
CA TYR A 408 4.06 19.68 -17.63
C TYR A 408 4.09 20.77 -18.71
N ALA A 409 4.27 22.04 -18.33
CA ALA A 409 4.46 23.15 -19.26
C ALA A 409 5.87 23.19 -19.88
N GLU A 410 6.83 22.47 -19.32
CA GLU A 410 8.19 22.41 -19.84
C GLU A 410 8.21 21.79 -21.25
N PRO A 411 8.89 22.38 -22.25
CA PRO A 411 8.96 21.80 -23.58
C PRO A 411 9.60 20.41 -23.57
N LYS A 412 8.99 19.43 -24.25
CA LYS A 412 9.54 18.07 -24.41
C LYS A 412 10.11 17.90 -25.81
N PRO A 413 11.38 17.49 -25.98
CA PRO A 413 11.90 17.12 -27.28
C PRO A 413 11.14 15.94 -27.90
N GLU A 414 10.99 15.93 -29.23
CA GLU A 414 10.34 14.81 -29.93
C GLU A 414 11.13 13.50 -29.78
N GLY A 415 10.42 12.37 -29.73
CA GLY A 415 11.03 11.04 -29.61
C GLY A 415 11.66 10.73 -28.24
N VAL A 416 11.65 11.67 -27.30
CA VAL A 416 12.19 11.50 -25.94
C VAL A 416 11.12 11.02 -24.97
N SER A 417 11.45 10.00 -24.18
CA SER A 417 10.63 9.59 -23.04
C SER A 417 10.92 10.51 -21.85
N ARG A 418 9.88 11.20 -21.35
CA ARG A 418 9.99 12.06 -20.17
C ARG A 418 9.47 11.35 -18.94
N SER A 419 10.21 11.45 -17.84
CA SER A 419 9.78 10.99 -16.52
C SER A 419 9.74 12.15 -15.53
N VAL A 420 8.55 12.42 -14.99
CA VAL A 420 8.35 13.33 -13.86
C VAL A 420 8.40 12.51 -12.58
N VAL A 421 9.32 12.85 -11.68
CA VAL A 421 9.55 12.13 -10.42
C VAL A 421 9.16 13.05 -9.27
N VAL A 422 8.01 12.80 -8.65
CA VAL A 422 7.51 13.57 -7.51
C VAL A 422 8.05 12.96 -6.23
N VAL A 423 8.69 13.75 -5.38
CA VAL A 423 9.27 13.33 -4.09
C VAL A 423 8.66 14.17 -2.98
N THR A 424 7.90 13.54 -2.08
CA THR A 424 7.16 14.23 -1.00
C THR A 424 6.87 13.25 0.15
N ASP A 425 6.51 13.75 1.32
CA ASP A 425 5.94 12.98 2.43
C ASP A 425 4.41 12.89 2.34
N GLY A 426 3.80 13.66 1.43
CA GLY A 426 2.39 13.58 1.06
C GLY A 426 1.44 14.39 1.93
N TYR A 427 1.93 15.31 2.77
CA TYR A 427 1.08 16.26 3.50
C TYR A 427 0.58 17.39 2.57
N VAL A 428 -0.29 17.01 1.62
CA VAL A 428 -0.91 17.93 0.65
C VAL A 428 -2.42 17.90 0.83
N THR A 429 -3.05 19.07 0.87
CA THR A 429 -4.50 19.21 1.06
C THR A 429 -5.32 18.99 -0.23
N VAL A 430 -4.67 19.01 -1.40
CA VAL A 430 -5.34 19.01 -2.72
C VAL A 430 -4.90 17.82 -3.57
N GLU A 431 -5.26 16.62 -3.13
CA GLU A 431 -4.80 15.36 -3.74
C GLU A 431 -5.43 15.08 -5.12
N ARG A 432 -6.68 15.51 -5.30
CA ARG A 432 -7.53 15.08 -6.42
C ARG A 432 -7.22 15.79 -7.74
N GLU A 433 -6.91 17.10 -7.70
CA GLU A 433 -6.51 17.86 -8.90
C GLU A 433 -5.20 17.34 -9.48
N ALA A 434 -4.32 16.85 -8.60
CA ALA A 434 -3.07 16.26 -9.01
C ALA A 434 -3.33 15.03 -9.90
N PHE A 435 -4.22 14.12 -9.47
CA PHE A 435 -4.54 12.89 -10.20
C PHE A 435 -5.07 13.18 -11.61
N GLU A 436 -5.99 14.14 -11.75
CA GLU A 436 -6.47 14.55 -13.07
C GLU A 436 -5.39 15.12 -13.96
N LEU A 437 -4.54 16.00 -13.40
CA LEU A 437 -3.47 16.62 -14.14
C LEU A 437 -2.48 15.57 -14.66
N VAL A 438 -2.19 14.53 -13.87
CA VAL A 438 -1.38 13.38 -14.31
C VAL A 438 -2.07 12.67 -15.47
N ARG A 439 -3.34 12.26 -15.32
CA ARG A 439 -4.09 11.53 -16.37
C ARG A 439 -4.12 12.30 -17.70
N LYS A 440 -4.37 13.62 -17.65
CA LYS A 440 -4.43 14.51 -18.82
C LYS A 440 -3.08 14.67 -19.53
N ASN A 441 -1.96 14.35 -18.88
CA ASN A 441 -0.61 14.52 -19.41
C ASN A 441 0.18 13.20 -19.55
N LEU A 442 -0.48 12.03 -19.44
CA LEU A 442 0.17 10.71 -19.56
C LEU A 442 0.94 10.49 -20.87
N SER A 443 0.47 11.07 -21.98
CA SER A 443 1.18 11.00 -23.29
C SER A 443 2.40 11.92 -23.36
N LYS A 444 2.48 12.92 -22.48
CA LYS A 444 3.61 13.86 -22.44
C LYS A 444 4.72 13.32 -21.56
N ALA A 445 4.39 12.85 -20.37
CA ALA A 445 5.37 12.34 -19.42
C ALA A 445 4.80 11.22 -18.56
N ASN A 446 5.65 10.23 -18.28
CA ASN A 446 5.42 9.26 -17.22
C ASN A 446 5.54 9.94 -15.86
N LEU A 447 4.72 9.56 -14.88
CA LEU A 447 4.82 10.08 -13.52
C LEU A 447 5.12 8.96 -12.52
N PHE A 448 6.05 9.24 -11.62
CA PHE A 448 6.44 8.36 -10.52
C PHE A 448 6.37 9.13 -9.22
N SER A 449 5.67 8.57 -8.22
CA SER A 449 5.53 9.16 -6.89
C SER A 449 6.46 8.46 -5.89
N PHE A 450 7.28 9.23 -5.20
CA PHE A 450 8.13 8.82 -4.10
C PHE A 450 7.57 9.42 -2.81
N GLY A 451 6.99 8.56 -1.99
CA GLY A 451 6.54 8.87 -0.65
C GLY A 451 7.64 8.60 0.36
N ILE A 452 8.19 9.64 0.98
CA ILE A 452 9.30 9.50 1.93
C ILE A 452 8.88 10.02 3.30
N GLY A 453 9.02 9.21 4.34
CA GLY A 453 8.71 9.62 5.72
C GLY A 453 8.11 8.50 6.57
N SER A 454 7.99 8.74 7.87
CA SER A 454 7.40 7.78 8.81
C SER A 454 5.87 7.68 8.68
N SER A 455 5.23 8.64 8.02
CA SER A 455 3.77 8.78 7.94
C SER A 455 3.34 9.30 6.58
N VAL A 456 3.82 8.64 5.53
CA VAL A 456 3.50 8.98 4.15
C VAL A 456 1.99 8.93 3.93
N ASN A 457 1.43 9.97 3.31
CA ASN A 457 0.06 9.93 2.83
C ASN A 457 -0.07 8.95 1.64
N ARG A 458 -0.40 7.69 1.97
CA ARG A 458 -0.55 6.64 0.96
C ARG A 458 -1.68 6.89 -0.01
N HIS A 459 -2.76 7.56 0.41
CA HIS A 459 -3.87 7.86 -0.47
C HIS A 459 -3.41 8.75 -1.65
N LEU A 460 -2.66 9.83 -1.35
CA LEU A 460 -2.04 10.67 -2.36
C LEU A 460 -1.02 9.90 -3.22
N MET A 461 -0.08 9.19 -2.59
CA MET A 461 1.01 8.52 -3.32
C MET A 461 0.51 7.44 -4.27
N GLU A 462 -0.40 6.60 -3.80
CA GLU A 462 -1.04 5.56 -4.60
C GLU A 462 -1.97 6.16 -5.65
N GLY A 463 -2.63 7.28 -5.35
CA GLY A 463 -3.45 7.99 -6.33
C GLY A 463 -2.64 8.59 -7.48
N LEU A 464 -1.51 9.23 -7.19
CA LEU A 464 -0.57 9.72 -8.20
C LEU A 464 -0.03 8.57 -9.05
N ALA A 465 0.40 7.49 -8.40
CA ALA A 465 0.92 6.31 -9.09
C ALA A 465 -0.14 5.68 -10.01
N ARG A 466 -1.36 5.48 -9.51
CA ARG A 466 -2.50 4.96 -10.28
C ARG A 466 -2.85 5.87 -11.45
N ALA A 467 -2.90 7.18 -11.24
CA ALA A 467 -3.11 8.16 -12.30
C ALA A 467 -1.98 8.14 -13.36
N GLY A 468 -0.75 7.84 -12.93
CA GLY A 468 0.45 7.61 -13.74
C GLY A 468 0.52 6.22 -14.40
N MET A 469 -0.47 5.35 -14.17
CA MET A 469 -0.47 3.93 -14.57
C MET A 469 0.78 3.19 -14.08
N GLY A 470 1.18 3.42 -12.83
CA GLY A 470 2.37 2.83 -12.20
C GLY A 470 2.17 2.55 -10.71
N GLU A 471 3.27 2.35 -9.99
CA GLU A 471 3.29 2.11 -8.55
C GLU A 471 4.01 3.22 -7.79
N PRO A 472 3.62 3.49 -6.53
CA PRO A 472 4.36 4.42 -5.70
C PRO A 472 5.63 3.76 -5.15
N PHE A 473 6.67 4.56 -4.96
CA PHE A 473 7.87 4.21 -4.23
C PHE A 473 7.73 4.72 -2.80
N ILE A 474 7.57 3.82 -1.84
CA ILE A 474 7.37 4.21 -0.44
C ILE A 474 8.65 3.90 0.35
N ILE A 475 9.21 4.93 0.98
CA ILE A 475 10.43 4.87 1.78
C ILE A 475 10.07 5.34 3.20
N THR A 476 9.89 4.39 4.10
CA THR A 476 9.60 4.68 5.52
C THR A 476 10.84 4.60 6.40
N ASP A 477 11.92 4.00 5.88
CA ASP A 477 13.21 3.84 6.54
C ASP A 477 14.34 4.24 5.57
N PRO A 478 15.35 5.04 6.00
CA PRO A 478 16.44 5.47 5.12
C PRO A 478 17.18 4.31 4.43
N VAL A 479 17.26 3.14 5.07
CA VAL A 479 17.95 1.95 4.53
C VAL A 479 17.29 1.46 3.23
N GLN A 480 16.01 1.80 3.01
CA GLN A 480 15.24 1.39 1.83
C GLN A 480 15.53 2.27 0.60
N ALA A 481 16.01 3.51 0.79
CA ALA A 481 16.18 4.47 -0.30
C ALA A 481 17.12 3.98 -1.43
N PRO A 482 18.28 3.36 -1.15
CA PRO A 482 19.14 2.77 -2.17
C PRO A 482 18.43 1.74 -3.06
N GLU A 483 17.65 0.84 -2.46
CA GLU A 483 16.95 -0.22 -3.19
C GLU A 483 15.82 0.35 -4.06
N GLN A 484 15.03 1.28 -3.52
CA GLN A 484 13.95 1.95 -4.26
C GLN A 484 14.50 2.77 -5.44
N ALA A 485 15.63 3.48 -5.24
CA ALA A 485 16.30 4.19 -6.32
C ALA A 485 16.80 3.25 -7.42
N ALA A 486 17.40 2.12 -7.04
CA ALA A 486 17.87 1.11 -8.01
C ALA A 486 16.71 0.47 -8.78
N ARG A 487 15.58 0.19 -8.10
CA ARG A 487 14.35 -0.31 -8.72
C ARG A 487 13.79 0.68 -9.73
N PHE A 488 13.65 1.95 -9.34
CA PHE A 488 13.19 3.00 -10.24
C PHE A 488 14.08 3.11 -11.47
N ARG A 489 15.41 3.12 -11.29
CA ARG A 489 16.37 3.16 -12.39
C ARG A 489 16.16 2.03 -13.40
N ARG A 490 16.09 0.77 -12.95
CA ARG A 490 15.84 -0.37 -13.86
C ARG A 490 14.57 -0.19 -14.69
N MET A 491 13.52 0.34 -14.07
CA MET A 491 12.25 0.61 -14.75
C MET A 491 12.40 1.69 -15.83
N VAL A 492 12.99 2.85 -15.51
CA VAL A 492 13.03 4.01 -16.43
C VAL A 492 14.23 4.01 -17.37
N GLU A 493 15.24 3.18 -17.13
CA GLU A 493 16.47 3.19 -17.91
C GLU A 493 16.27 2.72 -19.36
N SER A 494 15.24 1.90 -19.60
CA SER A 494 14.99 1.28 -20.90
C SER A 494 13.55 1.54 -21.38
N PRO A 495 13.23 2.74 -21.90
CA PRO A 495 11.98 2.95 -22.62
C PRO A 495 11.96 2.08 -23.87
N VAL A 496 10.94 1.23 -23.99
CA VAL A 496 10.79 0.24 -25.06
C VAL A 496 9.95 0.80 -26.20
N LEU A 497 8.85 1.48 -25.87
CA LEU A 497 7.97 2.14 -26.82
C LEU A 497 7.49 3.49 -26.27
N THR A 498 7.60 4.54 -27.08
CA THR A 498 7.01 5.86 -26.79
C THR A 498 5.81 6.15 -27.69
N ASN A 499 5.01 7.15 -27.35
CA ASN A 499 3.85 7.59 -28.14
C ASN A 499 2.86 6.45 -28.43
N VAL A 500 2.61 5.60 -27.43
CA VAL A 500 1.80 4.39 -27.56
C VAL A 500 0.34 4.78 -27.85
N LYS A 501 -0.26 4.11 -28.83
CA LYS A 501 -1.67 4.26 -29.21
C LYS A 501 -2.31 2.90 -29.42
N ALA A 502 -3.54 2.74 -28.95
CA ALA A 502 -4.39 1.60 -29.25
C ALA A 502 -5.55 2.06 -30.14
N THR A 503 -5.76 1.36 -31.24
CA THR A 503 -6.90 1.60 -32.15
C THR A 503 -7.61 0.28 -32.45
N PHE A 504 -8.88 0.35 -32.81
CA PHE A 504 -9.74 -0.82 -32.99
C PHE A 504 -10.33 -0.79 -34.39
N GLY A 505 -10.34 -1.93 -35.07
CA GLY A 505 -10.88 -2.07 -36.42
C GLY A 505 -11.80 -3.28 -36.53
N GLY A 506 -13.01 -3.08 -37.06
CA GLY A 506 -13.98 -4.16 -37.28
C GLY A 506 -14.76 -4.60 -36.03
N LEU A 507 -14.53 -3.98 -34.88
CA LEU A 507 -15.24 -4.22 -33.61
C LEU A 507 -15.81 -2.89 -33.08
N ASP A 508 -17.07 -2.86 -32.63
CA ASP A 508 -17.64 -1.70 -31.92
C ASP A 508 -17.11 -1.67 -30.49
N VAL A 509 -16.20 -0.73 -30.22
CA VAL A 509 -15.48 -0.60 -28.94
C VAL A 509 -15.84 0.73 -28.29
N TYR A 510 -16.15 0.70 -26.99
CA TYR A 510 -16.54 1.86 -26.20
C TYR A 510 -16.03 1.76 -24.77
N ASP A 511 -16.12 2.85 -24.00
CA ASP A 511 -15.66 2.93 -22.61
C ASP A 511 -14.22 2.40 -22.41
N VAL A 512 -13.29 2.77 -23.31
CA VAL A 512 -11.89 2.34 -23.25
C VAL A 512 -11.12 3.11 -22.19
N GLU A 513 -10.31 2.39 -21.43
CA GLU A 513 -9.48 2.88 -20.34
C GLU A 513 -8.04 2.30 -20.42
N PRO A 514 -7.01 3.07 -20.08
CA PRO A 514 -7.05 4.53 -19.95
C PRO A 514 -7.25 5.20 -21.32
N THR A 515 -7.77 6.43 -21.34
CA THR A 515 -7.95 7.21 -22.58
C THR A 515 -6.64 7.61 -23.25
N THR A 516 -5.57 7.73 -22.46
CA THR A 516 -4.22 8.07 -22.93
C THR A 516 -3.24 7.03 -22.38
N LEU A 517 -2.37 6.51 -23.25
CA LEU A 517 -1.40 5.49 -22.86
C LEU A 517 -0.04 6.11 -22.51
N PRO A 518 0.61 5.63 -21.45
CA PRO A 518 1.98 6.01 -21.13
C PRO A 518 2.98 5.27 -22.03
N ASP A 519 4.25 5.60 -21.89
CA ASP A 519 5.33 4.84 -22.54
C ASP A 519 5.45 3.43 -21.94
N VAL A 520 5.80 2.45 -22.78
CA VAL A 520 6.18 1.10 -22.33
C VAL A 520 7.63 1.17 -21.85
N LEU A 521 7.85 0.84 -20.58
CA LEU A 521 9.16 0.86 -19.93
C LEU A 521 9.62 -0.59 -19.65
N GLY A 522 10.93 -0.81 -19.49
CA GLY A 522 11.56 -2.14 -19.47
C GLY A 522 11.03 -3.14 -18.43
N GLU A 523 10.22 -2.69 -17.46
CA GLU A 523 9.62 -3.54 -16.44
C GLU A 523 8.13 -3.28 -16.21
N ARG A 524 7.51 -2.40 -17.03
CA ARG A 524 6.13 -1.94 -16.83
C ARG A 524 5.28 -2.24 -18.08
N PRO A 525 4.35 -3.20 -18.02
CA PRO A 525 3.42 -3.42 -19.10
C PRO A 525 2.45 -2.26 -19.26
N VAL A 526 1.96 -2.09 -20.47
CA VAL A 526 0.84 -1.21 -20.78
C VAL A 526 -0.40 -2.07 -20.99
N ILE A 527 -1.49 -1.67 -20.34
CA ILE A 527 -2.74 -2.43 -20.33
C ILE A 527 -3.84 -1.50 -20.80
N VAL A 528 -4.64 -1.99 -21.75
CA VAL A 528 -5.80 -1.30 -22.32
C VAL A 528 -7.00 -2.22 -22.15
N PHE A 529 -8.08 -1.71 -21.59
CA PHE A 529 -9.31 -2.49 -21.41
C PHE A 529 -10.51 -1.62 -21.71
N GLY A 530 -11.64 -2.25 -21.99
CA GLY A 530 -12.84 -1.52 -22.37
C GLY A 530 -13.99 -2.48 -22.64
N LYS A 531 -15.05 -1.93 -23.23
CA LYS A 531 -16.24 -2.68 -23.60
C LYS A 531 -16.36 -2.80 -25.11
N TRP A 532 -17.09 -3.83 -25.54
CA TRP A 532 -17.38 -4.03 -26.96
C TRP A 532 -18.80 -4.53 -27.21
N ARG A 533 -19.28 -4.41 -28.46
CA ARG A 533 -20.58 -4.92 -28.92
C ARG A 533 -20.45 -5.73 -30.20
N GLY A 534 -21.50 -6.50 -30.50
CA GLY A 534 -21.61 -7.30 -31.71
C GLY A 534 -20.91 -8.65 -31.58
N GLU A 535 -20.36 -9.13 -32.69
CA GLU A 535 -19.63 -10.39 -32.76
C GLU A 535 -18.12 -10.16 -32.53
N PRO A 536 -17.40 -11.11 -31.89
CA PRO A 536 -15.97 -11.00 -31.63
C PRO A 536 -15.17 -11.21 -32.93
N LYS A 537 -15.26 -10.24 -33.83
CA LYS A 537 -14.55 -10.18 -35.10
C LYS A 537 -13.91 -8.81 -35.22
N GLY A 538 -12.63 -8.76 -35.59
CA GLY A 538 -11.94 -7.49 -35.76
C GLY A 538 -10.47 -7.57 -35.40
N ARG A 539 -9.88 -6.44 -35.02
CA ARG A 539 -8.49 -6.34 -34.60
C ARG A 539 -8.28 -5.20 -33.61
N VAL A 540 -7.37 -5.42 -32.66
CA VAL A 540 -6.74 -4.36 -31.86
C VAL A 540 -5.39 -4.05 -32.50
N ILE A 541 -5.11 -2.79 -32.80
CA ILE A 541 -3.86 -2.34 -33.40
C ILE A 541 -3.13 -1.48 -32.36
N ILE A 542 -1.96 -1.95 -31.95
CA ILE A 542 -1.05 -1.22 -31.07
C ILE A 542 0.03 -0.57 -31.94
N GLN A 543 0.24 0.73 -31.74
CA GLN A 543 1.24 1.53 -32.43
C GLN A 543 2.09 2.30 -31.44
N GLY A 544 3.34 2.59 -31.80
CA GLY A 544 4.25 3.42 -31.00
C GLY A 544 5.56 3.63 -31.72
N GLN A 545 6.53 4.24 -31.04
CA GLN A 545 7.88 4.46 -31.56
C GLN A 545 8.91 3.71 -30.72
N SER A 546 9.66 2.82 -31.39
CA SER A 546 10.81 2.14 -30.81
C SER A 546 12.11 2.84 -31.22
N ALA A 547 13.23 2.49 -30.60
CA ALA A 547 14.55 2.94 -31.05
C ALA A 547 14.90 2.47 -32.48
N SER A 548 14.33 1.34 -32.94
CA SER A 548 14.48 0.84 -34.31
C SER A 548 13.53 1.50 -35.33
N GLY A 549 12.67 2.43 -34.89
CA GLY A 549 11.68 3.09 -35.73
C GLY A 549 10.23 2.76 -35.36
N PRO A 550 9.27 3.00 -36.28
CA PRO A 550 7.85 2.78 -36.03
C PRO A 550 7.51 1.36 -35.65
N TYR A 551 6.79 1.20 -34.54
CA TYR A 551 6.28 -0.07 -34.06
C TYR A 551 4.80 -0.21 -34.39
N ARG A 552 4.41 -1.39 -34.89
CA ARG A 552 3.02 -1.73 -35.15
C ARG A 552 2.78 -3.22 -34.94
N GLN A 553 1.81 -3.55 -34.10
CA GLN A 553 1.36 -4.92 -33.90
C GLN A 553 -0.17 -4.99 -34.01
N GLU A 554 -0.67 -6.02 -34.70
CA GLU A 554 -2.09 -6.33 -34.76
C GLU A 554 -2.41 -7.58 -33.94
N LEU A 555 -3.45 -7.49 -33.12
CA LEU A 555 -4.03 -8.61 -32.38
C LEU A 555 -5.39 -8.91 -33.01
N ALA A 556 -5.49 -10.05 -33.67
CA ALA A 556 -6.74 -10.49 -34.27
C ALA A 556 -7.78 -10.80 -33.19
N ILE A 557 -9.01 -10.36 -33.41
CA ILE A 557 -10.18 -10.72 -32.61
C ILE A 557 -10.97 -11.71 -33.45
N ASP A 558 -11.01 -12.96 -33.02
CA ASP A 558 -11.82 -14.00 -33.64
C ASP A 558 -12.49 -14.91 -32.59
N THR A 559 -13.37 -15.79 -33.06
CA THR A 559 -14.18 -16.67 -32.21
C THR A 559 -13.39 -17.75 -31.49
N LYS A 560 -12.11 -17.97 -31.82
CA LYS A 560 -11.24 -18.94 -31.15
C LYS A 560 -10.67 -18.38 -29.85
N LEU A 561 -10.68 -17.06 -29.67
CA LEU A 561 -10.31 -16.45 -28.40
C LEU A 561 -11.29 -16.85 -27.31
N ARG A 562 -10.73 -17.18 -26.15
CA ARG A 562 -11.50 -17.45 -24.93
C ARG A 562 -12.28 -16.18 -24.52
N GLN A 563 -13.57 -16.36 -24.23
CA GLN A 563 -14.55 -15.28 -24.02
C GLN A 563 -15.25 -15.34 -22.64
N ASP A 564 -14.71 -16.07 -21.68
CA ASP A 564 -15.34 -16.32 -20.37
C ASP A 564 -14.56 -15.67 -19.20
N THR A 565 -13.67 -14.72 -19.51
CA THR A 565 -12.81 -14.03 -18.53
C THR A 565 -13.59 -13.04 -17.65
N ALA A 566 -14.43 -13.53 -16.74
CA ALA A 566 -15.36 -12.72 -15.94
C ALA A 566 -14.67 -11.62 -15.11
N ALA A 567 -13.41 -11.82 -14.71
CA ALA A 567 -12.63 -10.83 -13.96
C ALA A 567 -12.47 -9.49 -14.71
N LEU A 568 -12.55 -9.48 -16.04
CA LEU A 568 -12.47 -8.25 -16.85
C LEU A 568 -13.61 -7.27 -16.55
N ARG A 569 -14.81 -7.79 -16.25
CA ARG A 569 -15.96 -6.98 -15.85
C ARG A 569 -15.63 -6.16 -14.59
N THR A 570 -15.03 -6.83 -13.60
CA THR A 570 -14.64 -6.21 -12.33
C THR A 570 -13.47 -5.25 -12.52
N LEU A 571 -12.48 -5.58 -13.36
CA LEU A 571 -11.36 -4.68 -13.67
C LEU A 571 -11.85 -3.32 -14.17
N TRP A 572 -12.68 -3.38 -15.22
CA TRP A 572 -13.15 -2.21 -15.91
C TRP A 572 -13.97 -1.34 -14.96
N ALA A 573 -14.92 -1.97 -14.24
CA ALA A 573 -15.80 -1.27 -13.32
C ALA A 573 -15.00 -0.57 -12.21
N ARG A 574 -13.99 -1.23 -11.65
CA ARG A 574 -13.13 -0.66 -10.61
C ARG A 574 -12.31 0.51 -11.08
N HIS A 575 -11.65 0.38 -12.24
CA HIS A 575 -10.87 1.48 -12.79
C HIS A 575 -11.77 2.68 -13.10
N ARG A 576 -12.97 2.42 -13.63
CA ARG A 576 -13.96 3.45 -13.92
C ARG A 576 -14.48 4.13 -12.65
N ILE A 577 -14.81 3.37 -11.60
CA ILE A 577 -15.20 3.91 -10.30
C ILE A 577 -14.06 4.78 -9.74
N ALA A 578 -12.82 4.30 -9.75
CA ALA A 578 -11.69 5.07 -9.24
C ALA A 578 -11.49 6.39 -10.01
N ALA A 579 -11.61 6.37 -11.34
CA ALA A 579 -11.52 7.58 -12.16
C ALA A 579 -12.66 8.57 -11.87
N LEU A 580 -13.90 8.08 -11.72
CA LEU A 580 -15.06 8.92 -11.39
C LEU A 580 -14.99 9.46 -9.96
N SER A 581 -14.53 8.67 -8.99
CA SER A 581 -14.35 9.10 -7.61
C SER A 581 -13.27 10.18 -7.48
N ASP A 582 -12.19 10.07 -8.27
CA ASP A 582 -11.16 11.12 -8.36
C ASP A 582 -11.77 12.43 -8.92
N GLN A 583 -12.64 12.35 -9.94
CA GLN A 583 -13.26 13.51 -10.60
C GLN A 583 -14.41 14.15 -9.77
N GLU A 584 -15.29 13.36 -9.17
CA GLU A 584 -16.36 13.84 -8.27
C GLU A 584 -15.84 14.70 -7.14
N SER A 585 -14.74 14.22 -6.59
CA SER A 585 -14.04 14.82 -5.48
C SER A 585 -13.46 16.21 -5.78
N LEU A 586 -13.41 16.62 -7.06
CA LEU A 586 -12.91 17.91 -7.54
C LEU A 586 -14.00 18.96 -7.72
N GLU A 587 -15.20 18.55 -8.13
CA GLU A 587 -16.27 19.48 -8.49
C GLU A 587 -17.09 19.97 -7.28
N ALA A 588 -16.64 19.68 -6.04
CA ALA A 588 -17.34 20.01 -4.80
C ALA A 588 -18.86 19.73 -4.88
N GLY A 589 -19.22 18.54 -5.40
CA GLY A 589 -20.60 18.18 -5.64
C GLY A 589 -20.80 16.68 -5.81
N ASP A 590 -22.06 16.27 -5.76
CA ASP A 590 -22.52 14.89 -5.95
C ASP A 590 -22.64 14.52 -7.46
N THR A 591 -21.92 15.21 -8.36
CA THR A 591 -22.09 15.11 -9.83
C THR A 591 -21.98 13.68 -10.33
N PHE A 592 -21.00 12.92 -9.83
CA PHE A 592 -20.79 11.53 -10.22
C PHE A 592 -21.30 10.52 -9.20
N LYS A 593 -21.93 10.96 -8.11
CA LYS A 593 -22.35 10.11 -6.99
C LYS A 593 -23.25 9.01 -7.46
N GLN A 594 -24.30 9.39 -8.17
CA GLN A 594 -25.25 8.45 -8.72
C GLN A 594 -24.56 7.46 -9.65
N ARG A 595 -23.64 7.93 -10.51
CA ARG A 595 -22.92 7.06 -11.43
C ARG A 595 -21.98 6.08 -10.70
N ILE A 596 -21.29 6.52 -9.65
CA ILE A 596 -20.43 5.66 -8.82
C ILE A 596 -21.29 4.63 -8.07
N THR A 597 -22.39 5.06 -7.48
CA THR A 597 -23.36 4.18 -6.81
C THR A 597 -23.93 3.14 -7.77
N ASP A 598 -24.40 3.55 -8.95
CA ASP A 598 -24.95 2.66 -9.97
C ASP A 598 -23.92 1.62 -10.44
N LEU A 599 -22.66 2.03 -10.64
CA LEU A 599 -21.57 1.09 -10.94
C LEU A 599 -21.32 0.13 -9.77
N GLY A 600 -21.27 0.65 -8.54
CA GLY A 600 -21.11 -0.16 -7.32
C GLY A 600 -22.22 -1.21 -7.19
N LEU A 601 -23.47 -0.85 -7.42
CA LEU A 601 -24.61 -1.76 -7.40
C LEU A 601 -24.57 -2.75 -8.57
N LYS A 602 -24.41 -2.27 -9.81
CA LYS A 602 -24.40 -3.08 -11.04
C LYS A 602 -23.30 -4.14 -11.05
N TYR A 603 -22.12 -3.81 -10.53
CA TYR A 603 -20.96 -4.70 -10.51
C TYR A 603 -20.72 -5.35 -9.14
N SER A 604 -21.59 -5.11 -8.16
CA SER A 604 -21.47 -5.61 -6.79
C SER A 604 -20.11 -5.29 -6.18
N LEU A 605 -19.74 -4.01 -6.22
CA LEU A 605 -18.49 -3.49 -5.71
C LEU A 605 -18.74 -2.62 -4.48
N LEU A 606 -17.91 -2.82 -3.46
CA LEU A 606 -17.81 -1.89 -2.34
C LEU A 606 -17.19 -0.57 -2.81
N THR A 607 -17.83 0.55 -2.47
CA THR A 607 -17.39 1.90 -2.80
C THR A 607 -17.59 2.82 -1.61
N GLN A 608 -17.25 4.10 -1.74
CA GLN A 608 -17.59 5.09 -0.72
C GLN A 608 -19.12 5.26 -0.50
N TYR A 609 -19.94 4.83 -1.45
CA TYR A 609 -21.41 4.97 -1.44
C TYR A 609 -22.20 3.66 -1.34
N THR A 610 -21.54 2.50 -1.38
CA THR A 610 -22.18 1.17 -1.34
C THR A 610 -21.62 0.30 -0.21
N SER A 611 -22.42 -0.62 0.32
CA SER A 611 -22.04 -1.54 1.40
C SER A 611 -22.72 -2.89 1.26
N PHE A 612 -22.07 -3.94 1.74
CA PHE A 612 -22.64 -5.29 1.73
C PHE A 612 -23.38 -5.54 3.04
N ILE A 613 -24.64 -5.96 2.94
CA ILE A 613 -25.51 -6.27 4.07
C ILE A 613 -26.08 -7.67 3.93
N ALA A 614 -26.01 -8.46 5.00
CA ALA A 614 -26.57 -9.80 5.07
C ALA A 614 -27.45 -9.87 6.34
N VAL A 615 -28.75 -10.12 6.20
CA VAL A 615 -29.69 -10.20 7.33
C VAL A 615 -30.40 -11.54 7.30
N ASP A 616 -30.36 -12.26 8.41
CA ASP A 616 -31.14 -13.48 8.58
C ASP A 616 -32.62 -13.14 8.87
N LYS A 617 -33.54 -13.97 8.38
CA LYS A 617 -34.98 -13.79 8.55
C LYS A 617 -35.50 -14.22 9.92
N VAL A 618 -34.68 -14.92 10.73
CA VAL A 618 -35.09 -15.50 12.02
C VAL A 618 -34.37 -14.79 13.17
N VAL A 619 -35.14 -14.45 14.21
CA VAL A 619 -34.63 -13.95 15.49
C VAL A 619 -33.98 -15.11 16.24
N ARG A 620 -32.68 -15.00 16.53
CA ARG A 620 -31.92 -16.07 17.21
C ARG A 620 -31.44 -15.68 18.59
N ASN A 621 -31.29 -14.39 18.87
CA ASN A 621 -30.93 -13.89 20.19
C ASN A 621 -32.13 -13.17 20.83
N PRO A 622 -32.82 -13.78 21.81
CA PRO A 622 -33.97 -13.17 22.48
C PRO A 622 -33.59 -12.02 23.45
N ALA A 623 -32.29 -11.82 23.74
CA ALA A 623 -31.80 -10.76 24.63
C ALA A 623 -30.63 -9.97 23.99
N PRO A 624 -30.87 -9.21 22.89
CA PRO A 624 -29.83 -8.50 22.14
C PRO A 624 -29.17 -7.35 22.94
N HIS A 625 -29.81 -6.86 24.01
CA HIS A 625 -29.31 -5.77 24.86
C HIS A 625 -28.05 -6.12 25.66
N ASN A 626 -27.70 -7.42 25.76
CA ASN A 626 -26.49 -7.87 26.43
C ASN A 626 -25.25 -7.87 25.51
N ALA A 627 -25.40 -7.54 24.22
CA ALA A 627 -24.29 -7.41 23.29
C ALA A 627 -23.61 -6.03 23.43
N THR A 628 -22.29 -6.02 23.61
CA THR A 628 -21.49 -4.80 23.82
C THR A 628 -20.78 -4.39 22.53
N SER A 629 -21.06 -3.18 22.02
CA SER A 629 -20.39 -2.60 20.85
C SER A 629 -19.68 -1.30 21.24
N VAL A 630 -18.43 -1.09 20.76
CA VAL A 630 -17.61 0.10 21.08
C VAL A 630 -16.83 0.54 19.83
N ASP A 631 -16.86 1.85 19.57
CA ASP A 631 -16.07 2.54 18.52
C ASP A 631 -14.78 3.13 19.11
N GLN A 632 -13.68 3.11 18.33
CA GLN A 632 -12.34 3.49 18.77
C GLN A 632 -11.76 4.64 17.92
N PRO A 633 -11.28 5.73 18.53
CA PRO A 633 -10.56 6.80 17.83
C PRO A 633 -9.08 6.44 17.55
N SER A 634 -8.52 7.01 16.47
CA SER A 634 -7.12 6.79 16.03
C SER A 634 -6.14 7.83 16.60
N PRO A 635 -4.89 7.45 16.96
CA PRO A 635 -3.87 8.38 17.47
C PRO A 635 -3.11 9.12 16.35
N LEU A 636 -2.47 10.24 16.74
CA LEU A 636 -1.54 11.01 15.88
C LEU A 636 -0.27 10.22 15.54
N PRO A 637 0.22 10.24 14.27
CA PRO A 637 1.41 9.49 13.88
C PRO A 637 2.72 10.03 14.49
N LYS A 638 3.73 9.14 14.62
CA LYS A 638 5.03 9.47 15.24
C LYS A 638 5.82 10.45 14.37
N GLY A 639 6.13 11.64 14.94
CA GLY A 639 6.90 12.70 14.28
C GLY A 639 6.05 13.78 13.61
N VAL A 640 4.72 13.70 13.71
CA VAL A 640 3.77 14.68 13.17
C VAL A 640 3.37 15.65 14.27
N SER A 641 3.65 16.95 14.07
CA SER A 641 3.24 18.00 15.00
C SER A 641 1.73 18.20 14.97
N GLU A 642 1.11 18.55 16.12
CA GLU A 642 -0.32 18.91 16.20
C GLU A 642 -0.68 20.09 15.28
N LEU A 643 0.30 20.91 14.89
CA LEU A 643 0.14 22.00 13.91
C LEU A 643 -0.22 21.54 12.49
N ALA A 644 -0.02 20.25 12.16
CA ALA A 644 -0.34 19.67 10.85
C ALA A 644 -1.82 19.26 10.73
N VAL A 645 -2.57 19.23 11.84
CA VAL A 645 -4.01 18.94 11.86
C VAL A 645 -4.71 20.26 12.18
N GLY A 646 -5.17 20.97 11.15
CA GLY A 646 -5.83 22.27 11.28
C GLY A 646 -7.02 22.21 12.23
N GLY A 647 -6.80 22.63 13.48
CA GLY A 647 -7.79 22.55 14.56
C GLY A 647 -8.78 23.70 14.52
N ALA A 648 -10.04 23.37 14.22
CA ALA A 648 -11.17 24.12 14.72
C ALA A 648 -11.18 24.00 16.25
N THR A 649 -11.09 25.15 16.91
CA THR A 649 -11.14 25.35 18.35
C THR A 649 -12.46 24.88 18.94
N LEU A 650 -12.47 23.83 19.76
CA LEU A 650 -13.49 23.64 20.80
C LEU A 650 -12.90 22.89 22.00
N GLY A 651 -12.64 23.64 23.07
CA GLY A 651 -12.90 23.22 24.45
C GLY A 651 -11.87 22.34 25.16
N ALA A 652 -10.75 22.93 25.59
CA ALA A 652 -10.16 22.60 26.90
C ALA A 652 -9.33 23.79 27.40
N GLU A 653 -9.58 24.19 28.64
CA GLU A 653 -8.78 25.15 29.39
C GLU A 653 -7.30 24.73 29.38
N VAL A 654 -6.44 25.67 29.03
CA VAL A 654 -4.99 25.56 29.12
C VAL A 654 -4.61 25.43 30.61
N PRO A 655 -3.77 24.46 31.04
CA PRO A 655 -3.06 24.62 32.29
C PRO A 655 -2.03 25.71 32.06
N SER A 656 -2.29 26.88 32.65
CA SER A 656 -1.44 28.05 32.54
C SER A 656 0.01 27.72 32.89
N THR A 657 0.91 27.96 31.95
CA THR A 657 2.29 28.33 32.28
C THR A 657 2.24 29.48 33.29
N PRO A 658 2.98 29.43 34.41
CA PRO A 658 2.96 30.51 35.38
C PRO A 658 3.51 31.78 34.71
N GLU A 659 2.73 32.85 34.69
CA GLU A 659 3.17 34.14 34.17
C GLU A 659 4.41 34.63 34.94
N PRO A 660 5.33 35.37 34.30
CA PRO A 660 6.55 35.90 34.95
C PRO A 660 6.28 36.73 36.22
N GLU A 661 5.04 37.16 36.44
CA GLU A 661 4.60 37.84 37.66
C GLU A 661 4.48 36.89 38.88
N THR A 662 4.19 35.60 38.67
CA THR A 662 4.10 34.59 39.75
C THR A 662 5.47 34.18 40.29
N LEU A 663 6.50 34.13 39.45
CA LEU A 663 7.89 33.95 39.88
C LEU A 663 8.41 35.18 40.65
N GLY A 664 7.96 36.39 40.26
CA GLY A 664 8.20 37.62 41.01
C GLY A 664 7.57 37.59 42.41
N ALA A 665 6.31 37.14 42.52
CA ALA A 665 5.61 37.02 43.81
C ALA A 665 6.29 36.00 44.75
N ILE A 666 6.76 34.86 44.21
CA ILE A 666 7.50 33.85 44.99
C ILE A 666 8.85 34.40 45.47
N ALA A 667 9.55 35.18 44.65
CA ALA A 667 10.79 35.85 45.05
C ALA A 667 10.57 36.91 46.14
N VAL A 668 9.46 37.66 46.09
CA VAL A 668 9.07 38.62 47.13
C VAL A 668 8.69 37.92 48.45
N VAL A 669 7.96 36.80 48.38
CA VAL A 669 7.59 36.02 49.58
C VAL A 669 8.83 35.37 50.22
N LEU A 670 9.75 34.82 49.42
CA LEU A 670 11.00 34.24 49.92
C LEU A 670 11.94 35.30 50.50
N SER A 671 11.99 36.51 49.93
CA SER A 671 12.78 37.62 50.47
C SER A 671 12.16 38.23 51.73
N MET A 672 10.83 38.28 51.84
CA MET A 672 10.12 38.62 53.09
C MET A 672 10.36 37.58 54.19
N LEU A 673 10.29 36.29 53.87
CA LEU A 673 10.60 35.21 54.81
C LEU A 673 12.07 35.22 55.24
N ALA A 674 13.01 35.54 54.33
CA ALA A 674 14.42 35.70 54.66
C ALA A 674 14.66 36.93 55.55
N MET A 675 13.95 38.05 55.32
CA MET A 675 13.99 39.24 56.20
C MET A 675 13.40 38.94 57.59
N LEU A 676 12.27 38.25 57.67
CA LEU A 676 11.64 37.84 58.93
C LEU A 676 12.54 36.87 59.71
N ARG A 677 13.21 35.94 59.03
CA ARG A 677 14.19 35.02 59.65
C ARG A 677 15.46 35.75 60.10
N ARG A 678 15.92 36.78 59.38
CA ARG A 678 17.00 37.68 59.82
C ARG A 678 16.58 38.57 61.01
N ARG A 679 15.32 38.99 61.07
CA ARG A 679 14.76 39.79 62.17
C ARG A 679 14.54 38.95 63.44
N ALA A 680 14.11 37.70 63.30
CA ALA A 680 14.00 36.73 64.39
C ALA A 680 15.38 36.33 64.96
N ARG A 681 16.40 36.16 64.10
CA ARG A 681 17.79 35.89 64.56
C ARG A 681 18.50 37.10 65.18
N ARG A 682 17.98 38.31 65.03
CA ARG A 682 18.46 39.52 65.75
C ARG A 682 17.79 39.72 67.10
N PHE A 683 16.69 39.01 67.38
CA PHE A 683 15.99 39.06 68.67
C PHE A 683 16.31 37.88 69.60
N ASP A 684 17.13 36.92 69.16
CA ASP A 684 17.59 35.80 69.99
C ASP A 684 19.07 35.97 70.40
N ARG A 685 19.30 37.00 71.22
CA ARG A 685 20.50 37.16 72.05
C ARG A 685 20.05 37.57 73.46
N ARG A 686 19.58 36.60 74.24
CA ARG A 686 19.64 36.65 75.70
C ARG A 686 20.01 35.28 76.27
N ARG A 687 21.32 35.04 76.38
CA ARG A 687 21.92 34.34 77.53
C ARG A 687 23.02 35.20 78.12
N PHE A 688 22.63 35.95 79.14
CA PHE A 688 23.39 36.44 80.30
C PHE A 688 22.28 36.58 81.36
N THR A 689 22.28 36.04 82.57
CA THR A 689 23.30 35.49 83.48
C THR A 689 22.56 34.86 84.66
N ALA A 690 23.27 33.98 85.40
CA ALA A 690 22.95 33.28 86.65
C ALA A 690 22.57 31.81 86.46
#